data_AF-A0A485KQ00-F1
#
_entry.id   AF-A0A485KQ00-F1
#
_cell.length_a   1.000
_cell.length_b   1.000
_cell.length_c   1.000
_cell.angle_alpha   90.00
_cell.angle_beta   90.00
_cell.angle_gamma   90.00
#
_symmetry.space_group_name_H-M   'P 1'
#
loop_
_entity.id
_entity.type
_entity.pdbx_description
1 polymer ?
#
loop_
_entity_poly.entity_id
_entity_poly.type
_entity_poly.pdbx_seq_one_letter_code
_entity_poly.pdbx_strand_id
1 'polypeptide(L)'
;MTDTIAAEQLVGAARQALSDALASIPQASLVNVAAIEAALSQVESLVGDLRRALPREAQKSAVKEYGALVPTPQHAKEAQAPENHPSIWSGFYNKTLRERMDVLSLMYPSAIPRRGSDADAVATQGSPMHPPRKTSIGQVPSFNLNTDELGHLPSRTANLMIENCIGVLGIPLGLGLNFVIDGANYSVPMAVEEPSVVAAASSAAKLIASHGGFVTATSGNIMTSQIQLLETKDIAAAIAAIDTHRDALIEYANTNLCSNMAKRGGGVVHIAARVVHPADKDAASSWYAGVANDELHVQASGAPAPFVVVHVDVDVCEAMGANIVNTIAEGLSAKVATLTASRAGLRILTNLCTARRARASFQIPVAAMGWKGTEGTIVAQRILEANDFAINDPFRAVTNNKGILNGIDAAAVATGQDWRAIEAAAHCYASRTGRYTSLTQYKVTPDGMLHGILELPMAVGSKGGALQTHPGYNATHAILGRPTAAQLSGILVSVGLAQNFAAIRALAITGINQGHMALHARNIAVAAGAPNELVSELCGTFVSSSRIDNRLAYMLARGSVSVDTAKAYLKAHAVYNDIHAEPTLQSKKPSMLYVEIAVPGLAKPVSVNLAFLSLQSDPQTIVISKHKQETSKVHAELLGDKGYIQLERMFMFLASMRVIVGSEHRTNLELQNKILLLSILINVVAYQLTKKAHAKPIVQTFIRELLVHNPSVEWADAYFDTTDAALSTGLPLLLALWQVFHYHIDQEVSHELLQHAIAHEQADLLASIANASPTIGDDTDDADAAFAAYMATHAKRWQATMFLLVDCLALDNATITPARLATVKQVGRYIEWEGTVAHDMARYERALADAEERNVCVWFKTHHVTDNESMDAALAAFKRVSRGQMQAQWDALQAAAAASDDFVHVAALEQVVNMILSHYRDASTRKMSF
;
A
#
# COMPACT_ATOMS: atom_id res chain seq x y z
N MET A 1 -14.65 -64.66 12.20
CA MET A 1 -14.11 -66.02 12.45
C MET A 1 -13.48 -66.66 11.22
N THR A 2 -13.49 -66.00 10.05
CA THR A 2 -12.78 -66.47 8.84
C THR A 2 -11.36 -65.88 8.69
N ASP A 3 -10.98 -64.85 9.45
CA ASP A 3 -9.64 -64.22 9.35
C ASP A 3 -8.59 -64.82 10.29
N THR A 4 -8.98 -65.62 11.28
CA THR A 4 -8.05 -66.21 12.25
C THR A 4 -7.33 -67.45 11.72
N ILE A 5 -7.92 -68.15 10.75
CA ILE A 5 -7.36 -69.38 10.15
C ILE A 5 -6.26 -69.04 9.11
N ALA A 6 -6.33 -67.87 8.47
CA ALA A 6 -5.31 -67.42 7.52
C ALA A 6 -3.99 -67.00 8.20
N ALA A 7 -4.07 -66.42 9.40
CA ALA A 7 -2.90 -65.95 10.15
C ALA A 7 -2.04 -67.10 10.70
N GLU A 8 -2.65 -68.18 11.20
CA GLU A 8 -1.90 -69.35 11.71
C GLU A 8 -1.20 -70.13 10.58
N GLN A 9 -1.81 -70.21 9.39
CA GLN A 9 -1.19 -70.84 8.22
C GLN A 9 0.00 -70.04 7.69
N LEU A 10 -0.07 -68.70 7.72
CA LEU A 10 1.02 -67.79 7.34
C LEU A 10 2.20 -67.84 8.33
N VAL A 11 1.93 -67.92 9.63
CA VAL A 11 2.97 -68.06 10.67
C VAL A 11 3.65 -69.44 10.60
N GLY A 12 2.89 -70.49 10.26
CA GLY A 12 3.44 -71.83 10.00
C GLY A 12 4.36 -71.87 8.78
N ALA A 13 3.95 -71.24 7.67
CA ALA A 13 4.76 -71.16 6.45
C ALA A 13 6.06 -70.34 6.66
N ALA A 14 6.00 -69.25 7.43
CA ALA A 14 7.16 -68.43 7.75
C ALA A 14 8.17 -69.16 8.66
N ARG A 15 7.69 -69.97 9.63
CA ARG A 15 8.57 -70.81 10.47
C ARG A 15 9.22 -71.94 9.69
N GLN A 16 8.49 -72.56 8.75
CA GLN A 16 9.04 -73.61 7.89
C GLN A 16 10.10 -73.05 6.94
N ALA A 17 9.84 -71.89 6.30
CA ALA A 17 10.81 -71.23 5.43
C ALA A 17 12.09 -70.81 6.18
N LEU A 18 11.98 -70.35 7.43
CA LEU A 18 13.12 -70.01 8.28
C LEU A 18 13.90 -71.28 8.72
N SER A 19 13.20 -72.37 9.02
CA SER A 19 13.82 -73.65 9.36
C SER A 19 14.55 -74.28 8.16
N ASP A 20 13.97 -74.20 6.96
CA ASP A 20 14.58 -74.72 5.72
C ASP A 20 15.77 -73.87 5.26
N ALA A 21 15.72 -72.55 5.50
CA ALA A 21 16.85 -71.64 5.28
C ALA A 21 18.00 -71.87 6.27
N LEU A 22 17.70 -72.24 7.52
CA LEU A 22 18.72 -72.56 8.53
C LEU A 22 19.30 -73.98 8.36
N ALA A 23 18.49 -74.93 7.86
CA ALA A 23 18.92 -76.31 7.61
C ALA A 23 19.78 -76.48 6.35
N SER A 24 19.77 -75.51 5.43
CA SER A 24 20.54 -75.55 4.18
C SER A 24 21.94 -74.94 4.28
N ILE A 25 22.39 -74.54 5.48
CA ILE A 25 23.75 -74.03 5.72
C ILE A 25 24.71 -75.22 5.92
N PRO A 26 25.59 -75.58 4.96
CA PRO A 26 26.62 -76.56 5.22
C PRO A 26 27.68 -75.92 6.11
N GLN A 27 28.12 -76.65 7.13
CA GLN A 27 29.34 -76.30 7.84
C GLN A 27 30.50 -76.24 6.84
N ALA A 28 31.19 -75.10 6.84
CA ALA A 28 32.37 -74.73 6.07
C ALA A 28 32.16 -74.01 4.71
N SER A 29 32.62 -72.76 4.72
CA SER A 29 33.02 -71.87 3.61
C SER A 29 31.98 -70.95 2.94
N LEU A 30 32.34 -69.65 2.96
CA LEU A 30 31.86 -68.48 2.22
C LEU A 30 30.34 -68.19 2.22
N VAL A 31 29.96 -67.26 3.11
CA VAL A 31 28.63 -66.66 3.20
C VAL A 31 28.30 -65.90 1.92
N ASN A 32 27.27 -66.35 1.19
CA ASN A 32 26.74 -65.65 0.01
C ASN A 32 25.89 -64.45 0.47
N VAL A 33 26.53 -63.28 0.58
CA VAL A 33 25.95 -62.02 1.03
C VAL A 33 24.72 -61.62 0.20
N ALA A 34 24.69 -61.91 -1.11
CA ALA A 34 23.57 -61.58 -1.98
C ALA A 34 22.29 -62.37 -1.65
N ALA A 35 22.42 -63.62 -1.19
CA ALA A 35 21.28 -64.43 -0.77
C ALA A 35 20.72 -63.95 0.59
N ILE A 36 21.59 -63.46 1.48
CA ILE A 36 21.19 -62.88 2.77
C ILE A 36 20.52 -61.52 2.57
N GLU A 37 21.03 -60.66 1.68
CA GLU A 37 20.42 -59.36 1.38
C GLU A 37 19.06 -59.52 0.68
N ALA A 38 18.91 -60.50 -0.22
CA ALA A 38 17.61 -60.80 -0.84
C ALA A 38 16.59 -61.30 0.19
N ALA A 39 17.01 -62.18 1.12
CA ALA A 39 16.16 -62.67 2.21
C ALA A 39 15.82 -61.55 3.22
N LEU A 40 16.77 -60.67 3.55
CA LEU A 40 16.54 -59.51 4.42
C LEU A 40 15.59 -58.50 3.77
N SER A 41 15.70 -58.24 2.47
CA SER A 41 14.81 -57.33 1.75
C SER A 41 13.38 -57.89 1.67
N GLN A 42 13.23 -59.20 1.51
CA GLN A 42 11.92 -59.87 1.61
C GLN A 42 11.34 -59.84 3.02
N VAL A 43 12.17 -60.05 4.06
CA VAL A 43 11.76 -59.93 5.47
C VAL A 43 11.41 -58.49 5.82
N GLU A 44 12.14 -57.49 5.31
CA GLU A 44 11.83 -56.06 5.51
C GLU A 44 10.54 -55.65 4.81
N SER A 45 10.27 -56.18 3.62
CA SER A 45 8.98 -55.99 2.93
C SER A 45 7.83 -56.61 3.72
N LEU A 46 7.97 -57.86 4.18
CA LEU A 46 6.96 -58.56 4.98
C LEU A 46 6.75 -57.93 6.35
N VAL A 47 7.81 -57.47 7.01
CA VAL A 47 7.76 -56.72 8.28
C VAL A 47 7.16 -55.32 8.05
N GLY A 48 7.42 -54.69 6.90
CA GLY A 48 6.79 -53.44 6.48
C GLY A 48 5.29 -53.56 6.22
N ASP A 49 4.85 -54.70 5.69
CA ASP A 49 3.44 -55.01 5.46
C ASP A 49 2.72 -55.42 6.77
N LEU A 50 3.37 -56.18 7.64
CA LEU A 50 2.90 -56.50 9.01
C LEU A 50 2.82 -55.26 9.92
N ARG A 51 3.78 -54.32 9.80
CA ARG A 51 3.76 -53.03 10.54
C ARG A 51 2.65 -52.09 10.06
N ARG A 52 2.17 -52.25 8.82
CA ARG A 52 1.02 -51.52 8.28
C ARG A 52 -0.33 -52.15 8.62
N ALA A 53 -0.35 -53.44 8.98
CA ALA A 53 -1.57 -54.20 9.25
C ALA A 53 -1.85 -54.51 10.73
N LEU A 54 -0.96 -54.20 11.67
CA LEU A 54 -1.17 -54.39 13.12
C LEU A 54 -1.59 -53.09 13.83
N PRO A 55 -2.70 -53.07 14.60
CA PRO A 55 -2.97 -52.01 15.55
C PRO A 55 -1.90 -52.06 16.64
N ARG A 56 -1.17 -50.97 16.84
CA ARG A 56 -0.28 -50.83 18.00
C ARG A 56 -1.12 -50.86 19.27
N GLU A 57 -1.10 -51.95 20.02
CA GLU A 57 -1.47 -51.93 21.44
C GLU A 57 -0.42 -51.12 22.19
N ALA A 58 -0.68 -49.83 22.31
CA ALA A 58 -0.07 -49.01 23.34
C ALA A 58 -0.56 -49.53 24.70
N GLN A 59 0.36 -49.72 25.66
CA GLN A 59 0.01 -49.78 27.07
C GLN A 59 -0.97 -48.64 27.36
N LYS A 60 -2.19 -49.01 27.78
CA LYS A 60 -3.22 -48.08 28.25
C LYS A 60 -2.77 -47.45 29.58
N SER A 61 -1.77 -46.56 29.51
CA SER A 61 -1.85 -45.28 30.19
C SER A 61 -3.16 -44.64 29.74
N ALA A 62 -3.93 -44.05 30.64
CA ALA A 62 -5.18 -43.36 30.34
C ALA A 62 -4.94 -42.15 29.42
N VAL A 63 -4.63 -42.40 28.15
CA VAL A 63 -4.57 -41.39 27.10
C VAL A 63 -6.02 -41.12 26.71
N LYS A 64 -6.57 -40.06 27.30
CA LYS A 64 -7.86 -39.50 26.90
C LYS A 64 -7.82 -39.21 25.40
N GLU A 65 -8.77 -39.75 24.66
CA GLU A 65 -9.09 -39.24 23.32
C GLU A 65 -9.56 -37.79 23.51
N TYR A 66 -8.73 -36.84 23.08
CA TYR A 66 -9.09 -35.42 23.12
C TYR A 66 -10.37 -35.19 22.32
N GLY A 67 -11.21 -34.26 22.79
CA GLY A 67 -12.50 -33.97 22.17
C GLY A 67 -12.39 -33.83 20.65
N ALA A 68 -13.31 -34.46 19.93
CA ALA A 68 -13.38 -34.36 18.48
C ALA A 68 -13.47 -32.89 18.07
N LEU A 69 -12.79 -32.54 16.97
CA LEU A 69 -12.98 -31.22 16.37
C LEU A 69 -14.45 -31.11 15.95
N VAL A 70 -15.12 -30.08 16.44
CA VAL A 70 -16.49 -29.79 16.06
C VAL A 70 -16.43 -28.78 14.92
N PRO A 71 -17.09 -29.04 13.77
CA PRO A 71 -17.22 -28.05 12.71
C PRO A 71 -17.85 -26.77 13.27
N THR A 72 -17.27 -25.63 12.94
CA THR A 72 -17.87 -24.34 13.29
C THR A 72 -19.21 -24.21 12.54
N PRO A 73 -20.31 -23.78 13.19
CA PRO A 73 -21.58 -23.61 12.52
C PRO A 73 -21.44 -22.69 11.31
N GLN A 74 -21.87 -23.15 10.13
CA GLN A 74 -21.88 -22.32 8.93
C GLN A 74 -22.90 -21.19 9.12
N HIS A 75 -22.49 -19.95 8.88
CA HIS A 75 -23.46 -18.88 8.74
C HIS A 75 -24.31 -19.13 7.48
N ALA A 76 -25.63 -18.98 7.60
CA ALA A 76 -26.54 -19.15 6.47
C ALA A 76 -26.05 -18.28 5.30
N LYS A 77 -25.95 -18.86 4.10
CA LYS A 77 -25.58 -18.14 2.88
C LYS A 77 -26.53 -16.95 2.70
N GLU A 78 -26.09 -15.73 3.01
CA GLU A 78 -26.62 -14.58 2.28
C GLU A 78 -26.17 -14.78 0.83
N ALA A 79 -27.14 -15.02 -0.05
CA ALA A 79 -26.89 -15.21 -1.47
C ALA A 79 -26.17 -13.96 -2.01
N GLN A 80 -24.86 -14.08 -2.24
CA GLN A 80 -24.13 -13.06 -2.99
C GLN A 80 -24.67 -13.06 -4.42
N ALA A 81 -25.42 -12.02 -4.75
CA ALA A 81 -25.64 -11.67 -6.14
C ALA A 81 -24.27 -11.45 -6.81
N PRO A 82 -24.10 -11.79 -8.10
CA PRO A 82 -22.89 -11.44 -8.82
C PRO A 82 -22.80 -9.91 -8.90
N GLU A 83 -21.99 -9.30 -8.04
CA GLU A 83 -21.76 -7.86 -8.09
C GLU A 83 -20.94 -7.54 -9.34
N ASN A 84 -21.58 -6.91 -10.32
CA ASN A 84 -20.94 -6.21 -11.45
C ASN A 84 -20.16 -4.96 -11.01
N HIS A 85 -19.87 -4.79 -9.71
CA HIS A 85 -19.14 -3.68 -9.13
C HIS A 85 -17.87 -4.17 -8.43
N PRO A 86 -16.75 -3.45 -8.55
CA PRO A 86 -15.52 -3.80 -7.84
C PRO A 86 -15.72 -3.67 -6.33
N SER A 87 -15.31 -4.69 -5.57
CA SER A 87 -15.30 -4.70 -4.10
C SER A 87 -14.76 -3.38 -3.53
N ILE A 88 -15.30 -2.93 -2.39
CA ILE A 88 -14.79 -1.75 -1.65
C ILE A 88 -13.29 -1.87 -1.33
N TRP A 89 -12.76 -3.10 -1.28
CA TRP A 89 -11.36 -3.41 -1.05
C TRP A 89 -10.50 -3.36 -2.33
N SER A 90 -11.09 -3.07 -3.49
CA SER A 90 -10.37 -2.99 -4.77
C SER A 90 -9.37 -1.85 -4.76
N GLY A 91 -8.14 -2.15 -5.19
CA GLY A 91 -7.04 -1.18 -5.18
C GLY A 91 -6.58 -0.74 -3.78
N PHE A 92 -7.01 -1.39 -2.68
CA PHE A 92 -6.66 -0.99 -1.31
C PHE A 92 -5.14 -0.89 -1.09
N TYR A 93 -4.36 -1.77 -1.71
CA TYR A 93 -2.90 -1.74 -1.63
C TYR A 93 -2.24 -0.57 -2.38
N ASN A 94 -2.93 0.06 -3.33
CA ASN A 94 -2.47 1.25 -4.06
C ASN A 94 -2.92 2.56 -3.42
N LYS A 95 -3.92 2.51 -2.54
CA LYS A 95 -4.39 3.66 -1.76
C LYS A 95 -3.31 4.14 -0.79
N THR A 96 -3.25 5.44 -0.57
CA THR A 96 -2.51 6.08 0.52
C THR A 96 -3.04 5.61 1.88
N LEU A 97 -2.26 5.78 2.94
CA LEU A 97 -2.70 5.41 4.29
C LEU A 97 -4.00 6.13 4.68
N ARG A 98 -4.13 7.43 4.34
CA ARG A 98 -5.33 8.21 4.61
C ARG A 98 -6.57 7.64 3.93
N GLU A 99 -6.47 7.35 2.63
CA GLU A 99 -7.59 6.73 1.89
C GLU A 99 -7.96 5.34 2.43
N ARG A 100 -6.98 4.56 2.90
CA ARG A 100 -7.26 3.27 3.56
C ARG A 100 -8.02 3.47 4.87
N MET A 101 -7.66 4.47 5.66
CA MET A 101 -8.36 4.81 6.90
C MET A 101 -9.79 5.30 6.63
N ASP A 102 -10.01 6.09 5.59
CA ASP A 102 -11.36 6.54 5.21
C ASP A 102 -12.27 5.37 4.82
N VAL A 103 -11.74 4.38 4.09
CA VAL A 103 -12.44 3.13 3.78
C VAL A 103 -12.74 2.33 5.05
N LEU A 104 -11.81 2.30 6.01
CA LEU A 104 -12.02 1.60 7.28
C LEU A 104 -13.06 2.27 8.16
N SER A 105 -13.07 3.60 8.26
CA SER A 105 -14.10 4.35 8.98
C SER A 105 -15.49 4.19 8.36
N LEU A 106 -15.56 3.96 7.04
CA LEU A 106 -16.79 3.63 6.34
C LEU A 106 -17.31 2.22 6.68
N MET A 107 -16.42 1.23 6.67
CA MET A 107 -16.78 -0.17 6.90
C MET A 107 -17.03 -0.49 8.36
N TYR A 108 -16.33 0.18 9.27
CA TYR A 108 -16.37 -0.07 10.70
C TYR A 108 -16.60 1.22 11.52
N PRO A 109 -17.71 1.94 11.29
CA PRO A 109 -17.94 3.27 11.88
C PRO A 109 -18.00 3.24 13.41
N SER A 110 -18.44 2.13 14.01
CA SER A 110 -18.47 1.94 15.46
C SER A 110 -17.09 1.66 16.08
N ALA A 111 -16.12 1.23 15.26
CA ALA A 111 -14.77 0.89 15.70
C ALA A 111 -13.77 2.01 15.39
N ILE A 112 -14.00 2.72 14.29
CA ILE A 112 -13.15 3.78 13.77
C ILE A 112 -14.07 4.96 13.40
N PRO A 113 -14.39 5.83 14.36
CA PRO A 113 -15.27 6.98 14.11
C PRO A 113 -14.67 7.87 13.02
N ARG A 114 -15.51 8.40 12.13
CA ARG A 114 -15.08 9.41 11.16
C ARG A 114 -14.66 10.69 11.91
N ARG A 115 -13.58 11.34 11.47
CA ARG A 115 -13.33 12.74 11.83
C ARG A 115 -14.44 13.62 11.23
N GLY A 116 -15.29 14.18 12.10
CA GLY A 116 -16.26 15.24 11.78
C GLY A 116 -16.35 16.17 12.98
N SER A 117 -15.96 17.44 12.84
CA SER A 117 -16.88 18.55 12.53
C SER A 117 -18.00 18.86 13.54
N ASP A 118 -18.13 18.14 14.66
CA ASP A 118 -19.10 18.47 15.72
C ASP A 118 -18.55 18.39 17.16
N ALA A 119 -17.31 17.92 17.38
CA ALA A 119 -16.74 17.78 18.73
C ALA A 119 -16.01 19.04 19.24
N ASP A 120 -15.55 19.92 18.34
CA ASP A 120 -14.79 21.13 18.72
C ASP A 120 -15.69 22.36 18.97
N ALA A 121 -16.99 22.29 18.65
CA ALA A 121 -17.91 23.44 18.78
C ALA A 121 -18.47 23.67 20.20
N VAL A 122 -18.23 22.78 21.16
CA VAL A 122 -18.79 22.88 22.53
C VAL A 122 -17.72 23.15 23.60
N ALA A 123 -16.44 23.18 23.24
CA ALA A 123 -15.33 23.36 24.20
C ALA A 123 -14.86 24.82 24.39
N THR A 124 -15.54 25.80 23.80
CA THR A 124 -15.20 27.22 23.96
C THR A 124 -16.39 28.02 24.48
N GLN A 125 -16.76 27.83 25.75
CA GLN A 125 -17.29 28.91 26.60
C GLN A 125 -17.40 28.46 28.08
N GLY A 126 -16.50 28.98 28.92
CA GLY A 126 -16.79 29.34 30.31
C GLY A 126 -16.71 28.27 31.41
N SER A 127 -15.70 28.42 32.28
CA SER A 127 -15.64 28.06 33.71
C SER A 127 -14.77 26.85 34.15
N PRO A 128 -14.10 26.95 35.32
CA PRO A 128 -12.93 26.14 35.65
C PRO A 128 -13.26 24.76 36.24
N MET A 129 -12.26 23.88 36.13
CA MET A 129 -12.20 22.49 36.59
C MET A 129 -13.02 22.17 37.86
N HIS A 130 -13.93 21.21 37.72
CA HIS A 130 -14.28 20.28 38.80
C HIS A 130 -14.06 18.84 38.34
N PRO A 131 -13.47 17.97 39.19
CA PRO A 131 -13.30 16.57 38.86
C PRO A 131 -14.67 15.87 38.88
N PRO A 132 -14.94 14.89 37.99
CA PRO A 132 -16.23 14.22 37.99
C PRO A 132 -16.43 13.45 39.30
N ARG A 133 -17.60 13.66 39.91
CA ARG A 133 -18.09 12.88 41.06
C ARG A 133 -18.20 11.40 40.70
N LYS A 134 -17.74 10.55 41.63
CA LYS A 134 -18.03 9.12 41.66
C LYS A 134 -19.54 8.89 41.73
N THR A 135 -20.13 8.30 40.71
CA THR A 135 -21.36 7.52 40.84
C THR A 135 -21.11 6.11 40.31
N SER A 136 -21.52 5.15 41.12
CA SER A 136 -21.43 3.71 40.87
C SER A 136 -22.33 3.29 39.71
N ILE A 137 -21.88 2.27 38.98
CA ILE A 137 -22.57 1.46 37.96
C ILE A 137 -22.24 1.87 36.51
N GLY A 138 -21.29 1.13 35.93
CA GLY A 138 -21.26 0.72 34.52
C GLY A 138 -21.28 1.81 33.45
N GLN A 139 -20.13 2.43 33.18
CA GLN A 139 -19.87 3.10 31.90
C GLN A 139 -18.64 2.48 31.23
N VAL A 140 -18.84 2.01 30.00
CA VAL A 140 -17.76 1.69 29.04
C VAL A 140 -17.12 3.02 28.66
N PRO A 141 -15.79 3.21 28.81
CA PRO A 141 -15.17 4.45 28.41
C PRO A 141 -15.26 4.56 26.88
N SER A 142 -15.92 5.60 26.37
CA SER A 142 -15.81 6.01 24.98
C SER A 142 -14.40 6.56 24.77
N PHE A 143 -13.47 5.68 24.39
CA PHE A 143 -12.15 6.09 23.93
C PHE A 143 -12.29 6.67 22.52
N ASN A 144 -12.23 7.99 22.41
CA ASN A 144 -12.01 8.70 21.16
C ASN A 144 -10.62 8.32 20.64
N LEU A 145 -10.53 7.26 19.84
CA LEU A 145 -9.34 7.00 19.03
C LEU A 145 -9.34 8.01 17.89
N ASN A 146 -8.35 8.90 17.85
CA ASN A 146 -8.09 9.65 16.63
C ASN A 146 -7.74 8.65 15.52
N THR A 147 -8.25 8.87 14.31
CA THR A 147 -8.00 8.00 13.14
C THR A 147 -6.52 7.85 12.79
N ASP A 148 -5.65 8.72 13.30
CA ASP A 148 -4.18 8.63 13.13
C ASP A 148 -3.50 7.68 14.15
N GLU A 149 -4.26 7.03 15.05
CA GLU A 149 -3.75 6.31 16.24
C GLU A 149 -4.16 4.82 16.30
N LEU A 150 -4.60 4.21 15.19
CA LEU A 150 -4.97 2.78 15.20
C LEU A 150 -3.76 1.90 15.56
N GLY A 151 -3.82 1.26 16.73
CA GLY A 151 -2.71 0.46 17.28
C GLY A 151 -1.77 1.23 18.22
N HIS A 152 -2.04 2.49 18.54
CA HIS A 152 -1.23 3.25 19.51
C HIS A 152 -1.35 2.69 20.94
N LEU A 153 -0.21 2.55 21.62
CA LEU A 153 -0.11 2.25 23.05
C LEU A 153 0.47 3.46 23.77
N PRO A 154 -0.29 4.12 24.66
CA PRO A 154 0.23 5.23 25.44
C PRO A 154 1.39 4.77 26.35
N SER A 155 2.49 5.54 26.41
CA SER A 155 3.68 5.18 27.20
C SER A 155 3.38 4.93 28.68
N ARG A 156 2.39 5.63 29.25
CA ARG A 156 1.93 5.39 30.63
C ARG A 156 1.33 3.99 30.80
N THR A 157 0.53 3.54 29.82
CA THR A 157 -0.04 2.20 29.83
C THR A 157 1.05 1.16 29.58
N ALA A 158 1.96 1.41 28.63
CA ALA A 158 3.11 0.53 28.37
C ALA A 158 3.95 0.30 29.63
N ASN A 159 4.22 1.36 30.41
CA ASN A 159 4.97 1.28 31.66
C ASN A 159 4.27 0.46 32.76
N LEU A 160 2.97 0.25 32.66
CA LEU A 160 2.22 -0.61 33.57
C LEU A 160 2.10 -2.07 33.07
N MET A 161 2.43 -2.32 31.81
CA MET A 161 2.31 -3.65 31.20
C MET A 161 3.57 -4.50 31.39
N ILE A 162 4.75 -3.88 31.49
CA ILE A 162 6.04 -4.57 31.64
C ILE A 162 6.98 -3.80 32.58
N GLU A 163 7.97 -4.48 33.12
CA GLU A 163 9.06 -3.90 33.91
C GLU A 163 10.09 -3.19 33.02
N ASN A 164 10.81 -2.20 33.59
CA ASN A 164 11.89 -1.46 32.91
C ASN A 164 11.48 -0.85 31.56
N CYS A 165 10.21 -0.43 31.44
CA CYS A 165 9.68 0.18 30.23
C CYS A 165 10.32 1.55 29.96
N ILE A 166 11.02 1.69 28.83
CA ILE A 166 11.63 2.96 28.39
C ILE A 166 10.94 3.58 27.17
N GLY A 167 9.95 2.89 26.59
CA GLY A 167 9.26 3.36 25.39
C GLY A 167 8.37 2.27 24.76
N VAL A 168 7.84 2.58 23.59
CA VAL A 168 6.99 1.69 22.79
C VAL A 168 7.61 1.53 21.40
N LEU A 169 7.76 0.28 20.95
CA LEU A 169 8.19 -0.04 19.59
C LEU A 169 6.97 -0.42 18.75
N GLY A 170 6.70 0.34 17.69
CA GLY A 170 5.60 0.07 16.76
C GLY A 170 5.99 -0.97 15.70
N ILE A 171 5.05 -1.85 15.35
CA ILE A 171 5.15 -2.79 14.23
C ILE A 171 4.07 -2.41 13.19
N PRO A 172 4.35 -2.46 11.88
CA PRO A 172 3.36 -2.11 10.86
C PRO A 172 2.08 -2.94 10.99
N LEU A 173 0.92 -2.26 11.00
CA LEU A 173 -0.40 -2.88 11.02
C LEU A 173 -1.05 -2.82 9.64
N GLY A 174 -1.37 -3.98 9.07
CA GLY A 174 -2.07 -4.14 7.81
C GLY A 174 -3.37 -4.94 7.94
N LEU A 175 -4.03 -5.19 6.81
CA LEU A 175 -5.25 -5.98 6.72
C LEU A 175 -5.10 -7.10 5.69
N GLY A 176 -5.27 -8.34 6.15
CA GLY A 176 -5.55 -9.51 5.33
C GLY A 176 -6.98 -9.44 4.81
N LEU A 177 -7.13 -9.29 3.50
CA LEU A 177 -8.43 -9.08 2.84
C LEU A 177 -8.93 -10.36 2.16
N ASN A 178 -10.23 -10.40 1.86
CA ASN A 178 -10.90 -11.46 1.09
C ASN A 178 -11.05 -12.81 1.82
N PHE A 179 -10.94 -12.85 3.15
CA PHE A 179 -11.15 -14.09 3.89
C PHE A 179 -12.65 -14.39 3.97
N VAL A 180 -13.05 -15.54 3.42
CA VAL A 180 -14.36 -16.14 3.64
C VAL A 180 -14.13 -17.38 4.51
N ILE A 181 -14.63 -17.38 5.74
CA ILE A 181 -14.40 -18.44 6.74
C ILE A 181 -15.75 -18.87 7.28
N ASP A 182 -16.09 -20.15 7.15
CA ASP A 182 -17.39 -20.73 7.56
C ASP A 182 -18.61 -19.97 7.00
N GLY A 183 -18.45 -19.42 5.79
CA GLY A 183 -19.46 -18.63 5.09
C GLY A 183 -19.48 -17.13 5.44
N ALA A 184 -18.70 -16.67 6.42
CA ALA A 184 -18.63 -15.27 6.83
C ALA A 184 -17.41 -14.55 6.23
N ASN A 185 -17.58 -13.26 5.88
CA ASN A 185 -16.51 -12.41 5.36
C ASN A 185 -15.72 -11.76 6.50
N TYR A 186 -14.39 -11.80 6.43
CA TYR A 186 -13.50 -11.21 7.42
C TYR A 186 -12.45 -10.30 6.76
N SER A 187 -12.24 -9.12 7.37
CA SER A 187 -11.01 -8.35 7.22
C SER A 187 -10.11 -8.66 8.42
N VAL A 188 -8.95 -9.25 8.20
CA VAL A 188 -8.10 -9.74 9.28
C VAL A 188 -6.96 -8.77 9.58
N PRO A 189 -6.92 -8.10 10.74
CA PRO A 189 -5.76 -7.30 11.15
C PRO A 189 -4.50 -8.16 11.25
N MET A 190 -3.39 -7.67 10.71
CA MET A 190 -2.11 -8.37 10.69
C MET A 190 -0.97 -7.39 11.00
N ALA A 191 -0.23 -7.59 12.08
CA ALA A 191 0.87 -6.75 12.53
C ALA A 191 2.20 -7.48 12.31
N VAL A 192 2.98 -7.03 11.33
CA VAL A 192 4.23 -7.72 10.91
C VAL A 192 5.14 -6.76 10.16
N GLU A 193 6.45 -6.88 10.38
CA GLU A 193 7.50 -6.12 9.70
C GLU A 193 7.92 -6.75 8.37
N GLU A 194 7.74 -8.06 8.24
CA GLU A 194 8.15 -8.81 7.05
C GLU A 194 7.31 -8.42 5.82
N PRO A 195 7.99 -7.99 4.73
CA PRO A 195 7.37 -7.72 3.44
C PRO A 195 6.51 -8.85 2.90
N SER A 196 5.50 -8.50 2.11
CA SER A 196 4.67 -9.42 1.33
C SER A 196 3.77 -10.36 2.15
N VAL A 197 3.93 -10.47 3.47
CA VAL A 197 3.13 -11.38 4.31
C VAL A 197 1.64 -11.10 4.16
N VAL A 198 1.21 -9.85 4.41
CA VAL A 198 -0.19 -9.43 4.31
C VAL A 198 -0.74 -9.55 2.88
N ALA A 199 0.09 -9.26 1.88
CA ALA A 199 -0.29 -9.32 0.47
C ALA A 199 -0.47 -10.77 -0.01
N ALA A 200 0.41 -11.67 0.41
CA ALA A 200 0.36 -13.10 0.11
C ALA A 200 -0.91 -13.73 0.70
N ALA A 201 -1.17 -13.50 1.99
CA ALA A 201 -2.39 -13.94 2.67
C ALA A 201 -3.65 -13.44 1.94
N SER A 202 -3.72 -12.15 1.60
CA SER A 202 -4.87 -11.54 0.91
C SER A 202 -5.09 -12.10 -0.49
N SER A 203 -4.01 -12.38 -1.22
CA SER A 203 -4.08 -12.95 -2.58
C SER A 203 -4.52 -14.41 -2.57
N ALA A 204 -4.02 -15.21 -1.62
CA ALA A 204 -4.47 -16.58 -1.43
C ALA A 204 -5.94 -16.64 -1.02
N ALA A 205 -6.33 -15.84 -0.02
CA ALA A 205 -7.70 -15.76 0.45
C ALA A 205 -8.67 -15.40 -0.68
N LYS A 206 -8.31 -14.48 -1.57
CA LYS A 206 -9.12 -14.12 -2.75
C LYS A 206 -9.41 -15.31 -3.67
N LEU A 207 -8.41 -16.14 -3.97
CA LEU A 207 -8.60 -17.32 -4.82
C LEU A 207 -9.42 -18.41 -4.10
N ILE A 208 -9.20 -18.57 -2.80
CA ILE A 208 -9.91 -19.56 -1.99
C ILE A 208 -11.39 -19.16 -1.85
N ALA A 209 -11.66 -17.87 -1.63
CA ALA A 209 -13.01 -17.31 -1.55
C ALA A 209 -13.84 -17.55 -2.82
N SER A 210 -13.24 -17.46 -4.02
CA SER A 210 -13.97 -17.72 -5.27
C SER A 210 -14.43 -19.19 -5.43
N HIS A 211 -13.99 -20.07 -4.53
CA HIS A 211 -14.33 -21.50 -4.54
C HIS A 211 -14.96 -21.97 -3.21
N GLY A 212 -15.51 -21.06 -2.42
CA GLY A 212 -16.27 -21.39 -1.21
C GLY A 212 -15.59 -21.05 0.12
N GLY A 213 -14.34 -20.56 0.08
CA GLY A 213 -13.64 -20.10 1.28
C GLY A 213 -13.01 -21.22 2.11
N PHE A 214 -12.77 -20.92 3.39
CA PHE A 214 -12.24 -21.84 4.38
C PHE A 214 -13.36 -22.46 5.21
N VAL A 215 -13.17 -23.72 5.58
CA VAL A 215 -13.99 -24.43 6.57
C VAL A 215 -13.14 -24.73 7.78
N THR A 216 -13.64 -24.38 8.97
CA THR A 216 -12.93 -24.56 10.22
C THR A 216 -13.60 -25.54 11.17
N ALA A 217 -12.78 -26.15 12.03
CA ALA A 217 -13.25 -26.96 13.14
C ALA A 217 -12.34 -26.72 14.34
N THR A 218 -12.91 -26.67 15.55
CA THR A 218 -12.17 -26.40 16.78
C THR A 218 -12.49 -27.43 17.83
N SER A 219 -11.56 -27.69 18.75
CA SER A 219 -11.86 -28.37 20.00
C SER A 219 -12.10 -27.33 21.10
N GLY A 220 -12.75 -27.73 22.20
CA GLY A 220 -13.12 -26.82 23.29
C GLY A 220 -11.93 -26.01 23.85
N ASN A 221 -12.24 -25.00 24.67
CA ASN A 221 -11.25 -24.09 25.24
C ASN A 221 -10.52 -24.70 26.45
N ILE A 222 -9.89 -25.87 26.25
CA ILE A 222 -9.25 -26.64 27.31
C ILE A 222 -7.75 -26.30 27.40
N MET A 223 -7.35 -25.73 28.53
CA MET A 223 -5.94 -25.55 28.89
C MET A 223 -5.53 -26.61 29.90
N THR A 224 -4.28 -27.05 29.84
CA THR A 224 -3.75 -28.05 30.78
C THR A 224 -2.67 -27.41 31.67
N SER A 225 -2.77 -27.60 32.97
CA SER A 225 -1.67 -27.36 33.91
C SER A 225 -1.11 -28.64 34.49
N GLN A 226 0.15 -28.57 34.91
CA GLN A 226 0.95 -29.71 35.33
C GLN A 226 1.39 -29.52 36.78
N ILE A 227 1.18 -30.54 37.61
CA ILE A 227 1.79 -30.66 38.93
C ILE A 227 2.81 -31.78 38.87
N GLN A 228 4.09 -31.44 39.01
CA GLN A 228 5.16 -32.43 39.09
C GLN A 228 5.19 -33.03 40.49
N LEU A 229 5.20 -34.35 40.59
CA LEU A 229 5.35 -35.10 41.83
C LEU A 229 6.68 -35.83 41.83
N LEU A 230 7.53 -35.45 42.77
CA LEU A 230 8.88 -35.96 42.99
C LEU A 230 8.90 -36.88 44.21
N GLU A 231 9.94 -37.70 44.33
CA GLU A 231 10.16 -38.59 45.49
C GLU A 231 8.95 -39.50 45.78
N THR A 232 8.23 -39.90 44.72
CA THR A 232 7.04 -40.76 44.84
C THR A 232 7.50 -42.19 45.04
N LYS A 233 7.30 -42.73 46.26
CA LYS A 233 7.76 -44.09 46.63
C LYS A 233 7.05 -45.19 45.83
N ASP A 234 5.73 -45.08 45.70
CA ASP A 234 4.90 -46.00 44.93
C ASP A 234 4.12 -45.23 43.87
N ILE A 235 4.66 -45.23 42.66
CA ILE A 235 4.08 -44.52 41.51
C ILE A 235 2.71 -45.10 41.13
N ALA A 236 2.54 -46.41 41.21
CA ALA A 236 1.29 -47.06 40.83
C ALA A 236 0.17 -46.72 41.83
N ALA A 237 0.48 -46.79 43.13
CA ALA A 237 -0.46 -46.39 44.18
C ALA A 237 -0.79 -44.89 44.11
N ALA A 238 0.19 -44.03 43.81
CA ALA A 238 -0.04 -42.59 43.64
C ALA A 238 -1.01 -42.28 42.50
N ILE A 239 -0.84 -42.92 41.34
CA ILE A 239 -1.75 -42.77 40.19
C ILE A 239 -3.15 -43.27 40.55
N ALA A 240 -3.25 -44.46 41.15
CA ALA A 240 -4.53 -45.03 41.58
C ALA A 240 -5.24 -44.14 42.62
N ALA A 241 -4.50 -43.52 43.55
CA ALA A 241 -5.05 -42.60 44.53
C ALA A 241 -5.62 -41.34 43.88
N ILE A 242 -4.91 -40.75 42.90
CA ILE A 242 -5.39 -39.60 42.13
C ILE A 242 -6.65 -39.95 41.35
N ASP A 243 -6.66 -41.11 40.68
CA ASP A 243 -7.82 -41.55 39.91
C ASP A 243 -9.04 -41.81 40.81
N THR A 244 -8.84 -42.43 41.97
CA THR A 244 -9.90 -42.70 42.95
C THR A 244 -10.51 -41.42 43.52
N HIS A 245 -9.71 -40.36 43.69
CA HIS A 245 -10.15 -39.08 44.25
C HIS A 245 -10.38 -37.99 43.20
N ARG A 246 -10.38 -38.34 41.91
CA ARG A 246 -10.43 -37.38 40.79
C ARG A 246 -11.61 -36.43 40.93
N ASP A 247 -12.81 -36.96 41.13
CA ASP A 247 -14.04 -36.14 41.19
C ASP A 247 -14.04 -35.19 42.38
N ALA A 248 -13.55 -35.66 43.55
CA ALA A 248 -13.41 -34.81 44.73
C ALA A 248 -12.38 -33.69 44.54
N LEU A 249 -11.28 -33.96 43.82
CA LEU A 249 -10.28 -32.94 43.47
C LEU A 249 -10.84 -31.92 42.47
N ILE A 250 -11.62 -32.37 41.49
CA ILE A 250 -12.32 -31.51 40.52
C ILE A 250 -13.33 -30.61 41.24
N GLU A 251 -14.19 -31.20 42.08
CA GLU A 251 -15.18 -30.46 42.86
C GLU A 251 -14.52 -29.43 43.78
N TYR A 252 -13.44 -29.81 44.46
CA TYR A 252 -12.67 -28.90 45.29
C TYR A 252 -12.11 -27.73 44.48
N ALA A 253 -11.50 -28.00 43.32
CA ALA A 253 -10.94 -26.97 42.47
C ALA A 253 -12.02 -26.01 41.93
N ASN A 254 -13.15 -26.55 41.48
CA ASN A 254 -14.26 -25.75 40.96
C ASN A 254 -14.95 -24.93 42.04
N THR A 255 -15.01 -25.43 43.28
CA THR A 255 -15.68 -24.73 44.38
C THR A 255 -14.77 -23.70 45.05
N ASN A 256 -13.49 -24.01 45.24
CA ASN A 256 -12.60 -23.23 46.10
C ASN A 256 -11.54 -22.44 45.33
N LEU A 257 -11.13 -22.90 44.14
CA LEU A 257 -9.99 -22.30 43.42
C LEU A 257 -10.44 -21.50 42.20
N CYS A 258 -11.53 -21.90 41.52
CA CYS A 258 -11.98 -21.27 40.27
C CYS A 258 -13.51 -21.09 40.18
N SER A 259 -14.18 -20.84 41.32
CA SER A 259 -15.64 -20.74 41.41
C SER A 259 -16.29 -19.75 40.45
N ASN A 260 -15.65 -18.61 40.16
CA ASN A 260 -16.14 -17.64 39.17
C ASN A 260 -16.09 -18.17 37.73
N MET A 261 -15.14 -19.04 37.40
CA MET A 261 -15.03 -19.68 36.09
C MET A 261 -16.05 -20.82 35.97
N ALA A 262 -16.20 -21.63 37.02
CA ALA A 262 -17.23 -22.67 37.09
C ALA A 262 -18.65 -22.09 36.92
N LYS A 263 -18.95 -20.94 37.56
CA LYS A 263 -20.22 -20.21 37.38
C LYS A 263 -20.49 -19.76 35.95
N ARG A 264 -19.46 -19.63 35.11
CA ARG A 264 -19.57 -19.25 33.69
C ARG A 264 -19.67 -20.45 32.75
N GLY A 265 -19.70 -21.67 33.29
CA GLY A 265 -19.76 -22.91 32.53
C GLY A 265 -18.39 -23.53 32.20
N GLY A 266 -17.28 -22.96 32.69
CA GLY A 266 -15.94 -23.53 32.56
C GLY A 266 -15.49 -24.27 33.83
N GLY A 267 -14.19 -24.24 34.10
CA GLY A 267 -13.57 -24.81 35.30
C GLY A 267 -12.78 -26.08 35.01
N VAL A 268 -12.30 -26.74 36.07
CA VAL A 268 -11.62 -28.03 35.96
C VAL A 268 -12.60 -29.07 35.44
N VAL A 269 -12.25 -29.70 34.32
CA VAL A 269 -13.06 -30.73 33.67
C VAL A 269 -12.48 -32.12 33.84
N HIS A 270 -11.18 -32.23 34.10
CA HIS A 270 -10.51 -33.51 34.21
C HIS A 270 -9.15 -33.40 34.93
N ILE A 271 -8.78 -34.44 35.67
CA ILE A 271 -7.47 -34.59 36.32
C ILE A 271 -6.96 -36.00 36.05
N ALA A 272 -5.74 -36.12 35.54
CA ALA A 272 -5.10 -37.43 35.31
C ALA A 272 -3.61 -37.37 35.63
N ALA A 273 -3.04 -38.50 36.06
CA ALA A 273 -1.62 -38.63 36.33
C ALA A 273 -0.95 -39.51 35.27
N ARG A 274 0.29 -39.16 34.90
CA ARG A 274 1.14 -39.96 34.01
C ARG A 274 2.55 -40.07 34.57
N VAL A 275 3.23 -41.14 34.22
CA VAL A 275 4.66 -41.30 34.51
C VAL A 275 5.47 -40.64 33.40
N VAL A 276 6.50 -39.89 33.78
CA VAL A 276 7.53 -39.39 32.88
C VAL A 276 8.79 -40.19 33.11
N HIS A 277 9.28 -40.82 32.04
CA HIS A 277 10.54 -41.52 32.05
C HIS A 277 11.66 -40.58 31.57
N PRO A 278 12.89 -40.77 32.07
CA PRO A 278 14.08 -40.11 31.53
C PRO A 278 14.22 -40.35 30.03
N ALA A 279 14.73 -39.36 29.30
CA ALA A 279 14.96 -39.49 27.86
C ALA A 279 16.05 -40.54 27.56
N ASP A 280 15.86 -41.32 26.48
CA ASP A 280 16.87 -42.26 25.99
C ASP A 280 18.09 -41.49 25.46
N LYS A 281 19.28 -41.86 25.95
CA LYS A 281 20.54 -41.16 25.63
C LYS A 281 21.00 -41.34 24.18
N ASP A 282 20.54 -42.40 23.51
CA ASP A 282 20.99 -42.82 22.18
C ASP A 282 19.96 -42.55 21.07
N ALA A 283 18.89 -41.81 21.37
CA ALA A 283 17.87 -41.44 20.39
C ALA A 283 18.33 -40.29 19.47
N ALA A 284 19.49 -40.45 18.82
CA ALA A 284 19.92 -39.54 17.77
C ALA A 284 18.95 -39.67 16.58
N SER A 285 18.41 -38.55 16.13
CA SER A 285 17.54 -38.54 14.97
C SER A 285 18.36 -38.86 13.71
N SER A 286 17.96 -39.89 12.96
CA SER A 286 18.70 -40.36 11.78
C SER A 286 18.89 -39.32 10.67
N TRP A 287 18.09 -38.25 10.67
CA TRP A 287 18.18 -37.15 9.70
C TRP A 287 19.25 -36.11 10.05
N TYR A 288 19.81 -36.15 11.26
CA TYR A 288 20.82 -35.20 11.74
C TYR A 288 22.16 -35.93 11.93
N ALA A 289 22.87 -36.11 10.81
CA ALA A 289 24.19 -36.74 10.76
C ALA A 289 25.27 -35.66 10.63
N GLY A 290 25.77 -35.16 11.76
CA GLY A 290 26.79 -34.11 11.74
C GLY A 290 26.87 -33.28 13.01
N VAL A 291 26.65 -33.89 14.18
CA VAL A 291 26.86 -33.21 15.46
C VAL A 291 28.33 -32.79 15.50
N ALA A 292 28.59 -31.50 15.43
CA ALA A 292 29.94 -30.99 15.60
C ALA A 292 30.40 -31.33 17.03
N ASN A 293 31.68 -31.64 17.21
CA ASN A 293 32.19 -32.09 18.52
C ASN A 293 32.05 -31.02 19.63
N ASP A 294 31.74 -29.77 19.27
CA ASP A 294 31.51 -28.63 20.14
C ASP A 294 30.02 -28.27 20.31
N GLU A 295 29.09 -29.06 19.77
CA GLU A 295 27.65 -28.83 19.95
C GLU A 295 27.22 -29.11 21.41
N LEU A 296 26.27 -28.32 21.92
CA LEU A 296 25.79 -28.47 23.30
C LEU A 296 25.01 -29.78 23.48
N HIS A 297 25.58 -30.72 24.23
CA HIS A 297 24.87 -31.92 24.67
C HIS A 297 23.96 -31.62 25.87
N VAL A 298 22.67 -31.46 25.62
CA VAL A 298 21.66 -31.21 26.67
C VAL A 298 21.28 -32.53 27.35
N GLN A 299 21.58 -32.65 28.65
CA GLN A 299 21.22 -33.82 29.47
C GLN A 299 20.73 -33.38 30.85
N ALA A 300 19.93 -34.23 31.51
CA ALA A 300 19.51 -33.99 32.89
C ALA A 300 20.73 -34.03 33.83
N SER A 301 20.78 -33.08 34.78
CA SER A 301 21.89 -32.97 35.75
C SER A 301 21.86 -34.04 36.85
N GLY A 302 20.69 -34.59 37.14
CA GLY A 302 20.49 -35.62 38.16
C GLY A 302 20.48 -37.03 37.59
N ALA A 303 20.51 -38.02 38.50
CA ALA A 303 20.30 -39.41 38.11
C ALA A 303 18.92 -39.57 37.42
N PRO A 304 18.84 -40.28 36.29
CA PRO A 304 17.60 -40.50 35.57
C PRO A 304 16.64 -41.33 36.43
N ALA A 305 15.63 -40.68 37.01
CA ALA A 305 14.58 -41.33 37.79
C ALA A 305 13.20 -40.96 37.23
N PRO A 306 12.26 -41.91 37.11
CA PRO A 306 10.91 -41.60 36.71
C PRO A 306 10.22 -40.73 37.76
N PHE A 307 9.34 -39.84 37.30
CA PHE A 307 8.51 -39.02 38.17
C PHE A 307 7.07 -38.97 37.66
N VAL A 308 6.15 -38.55 38.52
CA VAL A 308 4.73 -38.46 38.16
C VAL A 308 4.41 -37.02 37.80
N VAL A 309 3.60 -36.83 36.76
CA VAL A 309 3.04 -35.53 36.40
C VAL A 309 1.52 -35.65 36.41
N VAL A 310 0.87 -34.80 37.19
CA VAL A 310 -0.58 -34.66 37.20
C VAL A 310 -0.96 -33.56 36.22
N HIS A 311 -1.72 -33.92 35.20
CA HIS A 311 -2.38 -32.99 34.30
C HIS A 311 -3.74 -32.60 34.87
N VAL A 312 -4.01 -31.30 34.90
CA VAL A 312 -5.30 -30.71 35.26
C VAL A 312 -5.82 -29.98 34.03
N ASP A 313 -6.85 -30.53 33.41
CA ASP A 313 -7.50 -29.94 32.25
C ASP A 313 -8.62 -29.00 32.71
N VAL A 314 -8.59 -27.77 32.20
CA VAL A 314 -9.47 -26.68 32.62
C VAL A 314 -10.10 -26.05 31.39
N ASP A 315 -11.43 -25.99 31.35
CA ASP A 315 -12.14 -25.13 30.41
C ASP A 315 -12.02 -23.68 30.87
N VAL A 316 -11.27 -22.90 30.09
CA VAL A 316 -10.93 -21.50 30.41
C VAL A 316 -11.90 -20.50 29.77
N CYS A 317 -13.00 -20.99 29.18
CA CYS A 317 -13.98 -20.21 28.45
C CYS A 317 -13.29 -19.33 27.39
N GLU A 318 -13.53 -18.01 27.43
CA GLU A 318 -13.02 -17.04 26.48
C GLU A 318 -11.59 -16.55 26.74
N ALA A 319 -10.92 -17.04 27.78
CA ALA A 319 -9.56 -16.63 28.11
C ALA A 319 -8.49 -17.50 27.41
N MET A 320 -7.26 -16.98 27.33
CA MET A 320 -6.10 -17.82 27.01
C MET A 320 -5.84 -18.81 28.17
N GLY A 321 -5.93 -18.35 29.42
CA GLY A 321 -6.07 -19.22 30.58
C GLY A 321 -4.82 -19.51 31.41
N ALA A 322 -3.63 -19.01 31.04
CA ALA A 322 -2.37 -19.30 31.75
C ALA A 322 -2.44 -19.04 33.27
N ASN A 323 -2.86 -17.85 33.69
CA ASN A 323 -2.89 -17.48 35.11
C ASN A 323 -3.82 -18.38 35.93
N ILE A 324 -5.04 -18.64 35.42
CA ILE A 324 -6.04 -19.41 36.18
C ILE A 324 -5.62 -20.89 36.32
N VAL A 325 -5.07 -21.50 35.27
CA VAL A 325 -4.65 -22.90 35.37
C VAL A 325 -3.43 -23.09 36.28
N ASN A 326 -2.56 -22.09 36.38
CA ASN A 326 -1.48 -22.04 37.36
C ASN A 326 -2.01 -21.93 38.79
N THR A 327 -2.94 -21.00 39.05
CA THR A 327 -3.59 -20.87 40.37
C THR A 327 -4.28 -22.17 40.80
N ILE A 328 -4.94 -22.86 39.87
CA ILE A 328 -5.55 -24.16 40.14
C ILE A 328 -4.48 -25.21 40.49
N ALA A 329 -3.40 -25.31 39.71
CA ALA A 329 -2.31 -26.26 39.98
C ALA A 329 -1.64 -25.98 41.32
N GLU A 330 -1.39 -24.72 41.65
CA GLU A 330 -0.85 -24.29 42.94
C GLU A 330 -1.78 -24.68 44.10
N GLY A 331 -3.08 -24.36 43.99
CA GLY A 331 -4.07 -24.66 45.03
C GLY A 331 -4.35 -26.16 45.22
N LEU A 332 -4.21 -26.97 44.17
CA LEU A 332 -4.34 -28.44 44.24
C LEU A 332 -3.09 -29.14 44.78
N SER A 333 -1.91 -28.55 44.59
CA SER A 333 -0.62 -29.21 44.82
C SER A 333 -0.44 -29.80 46.21
N ALA A 334 -0.85 -29.10 47.27
CA ALA A 334 -0.72 -29.58 48.64
C ALA A 334 -1.61 -30.79 48.92
N LYS A 335 -2.82 -30.82 48.35
CA LYS A 335 -3.75 -31.95 48.48
C LYS A 335 -3.25 -33.16 47.71
N VAL A 336 -2.81 -32.96 46.47
CA VAL A 336 -2.25 -34.02 45.62
C VAL A 336 -0.99 -34.61 46.26
N ALA A 337 -0.06 -33.77 46.74
CA ALA A 337 1.16 -34.21 47.41
C ALA A 337 0.88 -35.04 48.68
N THR A 338 -0.06 -34.59 49.50
CA THR A 338 -0.49 -35.33 50.70
C THR A 338 -1.12 -36.68 50.32
N LEU A 339 -2.00 -36.68 49.31
CA LEU A 339 -2.70 -37.86 48.84
C LEU A 339 -1.74 -38.94 48.32
N THR A 340 -0.66 -38.54 47.65
CA THR A 340 0.28 -39.47 47.03
C THR A 340 1.53 -39.75 47.85
N ALA A 341 1.68 -39.12 49.03
CA ALA A 341 2.92 -39.12 49.81
C ALA A 341 4.15 -38.72 48.98
N SER A 342 3.97 -37.73 48.10
CA SER A 342 5.00 -37.21 47.20
C SER A 342 5.38 -35.77 47.54
N ARG A 343 6.51 -35.29 47.02
CA ARG A 343 6.86 -33.87 47.05
C ARG A 343 6.38 -33.16 45.80
N ALA A 344 5.63 -32.07 45.95
CA ALA A 344 5.24 -31.22 44.82
C ALA A 344 6.46 -30.42 44.30
N GLY A 345 6.71 -30.51 42.99
CA GLY A 345 7.71 -29.75 42.25
C GLY A 345 7.07 -28.56 41.53
N LEU A 346 7.27 -28.47 40.22
CA LEU A 346 6.67 -27.41 39.38
C LEU A 346 5.14 -27.53 39.32
N ARG A 347 4.48 -26.35 39.28
CA ARG A 347 3.04 -26.16 39.12
C ARG A 347 2.84 -25.12 38.02
N ILE A 348 2.64 -25.57 36.80
CA ILE A 348 2.71 -24.67 35.64
C ILE A 348 1.88 -25.20 34.47
N LEU A 349 1.31 -24.30 33.67
CA LEU A 349 0.68 -24.65 32.40
C LEU A 349 1.65 -25.39 31.46
N THR A 350 1.10 -26.19 30.56
CA THR A 350 1.81 -26.60 29.35
C THR A 350 1.31 -25.78 28.16
N ASN A 351 2.22 -25.22 27.36
CA ASN A 351 1.85 -24.55 26.12
C ASN A 351 1.42 -25.56 25.03
N LEU A 352 1.80 -26.84 25.14
CA LEU A 352 1.37 -27.91 24.25
C LEU A 352 -0.07 -28.36 24.61
N CYS A 353 -1.04 -27.48 24.41
CA CYS A 353 -2.45 -27.75 24.70
C CYS A 353 -3.11 -28.54 23.56
N THR A 354 -2.80 -29.83 23.45
CA THR A 354 -3.39 -30.74 22.45
C THR A 354 -4.90 -30.91 22.56
N ALA A 355 -5.49 -30.56 23.71
CA ALA A 355 -6.93 -30.52 23.92
C ALA A 355 -7.62 -29.28 23.32
N ARG A 356 -6.85 -28.29 22.85
CA ARG A 356 -7.32 -27.02 22.29
C ARG A 356 -6.68 -26.77 20.93
N ARG A 357 -7.23 -27.45 19.92
CA ARG A 357 -6.78 -27.43 18.53
C ARG A 357 -7.77 -26.70 17.65
N ALA A 358 -7.25 -26.10 16.60
CA ALA A 358 -8.04 -25.57 15.51
C ALA A 358 -7.55 -26.18 14.19
N ARG A 359 -8.48 -26.41 13.29
CA ARG A 359 -8.23 -26.91 11.93
C ARG A 359 -8.90 -25.99 10.93
N ALA A 360 -8.20 -25.67 9.84
CA ALA A 360 -8.76 -25.06 8.65
C ALA A 360 -8.54 -25.94 7.43
N SER A 361 -9.45 -25.83 6.47
CA SER A 361 -9.34 -26.49 5.17
C SER A 361 -9.97 -25.66 4.06
N PHE A 362 -9.54 -25.86 2.82
CA PHE A 362 -10.18 -25.28 1.62
C PHE A 362 -10.12 -26.25 0.45
N GLN A 363 -10.97 -26.07 -0.55
CA GLN A 363 -10.94 -26.82 -1.80
C GLN A 363 -10.97 -25.89 -3.01
N ILE A 364 -10.10 -26.14 -4.01
CA ILE A 364 -10.08 -25.40 -5.28
C ILE A 364 -10.03 -26.41 -6.43
N PRO A 365 -10.87 -26.28 -7.48
CA PRO A 365 -10.77 -27.11 -8.67
C PRO A 365 -9.37 -27.00 -9.30
N VAL A 366 -8.74 -28.13 -9.64
CA VAL A 366 -7.39 -28.15 -10.22
C VAL A 366 -7.33 -27.32 -11.50
N ALA A 367 -8.39 -27.28 -12.30
CA ALA A 367 -8.46 -26.43 -13.50
C ALA A 367 -8.36 -24.92 -13.19
N ALA A 368 -8.84 -24.48 -12.02
CA ALA A 368 -8.80 -23.08 -11.59
C ALA A 368 -7.48 -22.68 -10.89
N MET A 369 -6.54 -23.61 -10.75
CA MET A 369 -5.24 -23.39 -10.11
C MET A 369 -4.20 -22.72 -11.01
N GLY A 370 -4.53 -22.45 -12.28
CA GLY A 370 -3.62 -21.84 -13.23
C GLY A 370 -3.00 -20.54 -12.72
N TRP A 371 -1.68 -20.39 -12.86
CA TRP A 371 -0.97 -19.24 -12.30
C TRP A 371 0.25 -18.85 -13.14
N LYS A 372 0.36 -17.55 -13.48
CA LYS A 372 1.46 -16.96 -14.26
C LYS A 372 1.80 -17.76 -15.54
N GLY A 373 0.77 -18.15 -16.29
CA GLY A 373 0.92 -18.91 -17.55
C GLY A 373 1.22 -20.40 -17.36
N THR A 374 1.24 -20.92 -16.13
CA THR A 374 1.35 -22.36 -15.86
C THR A 374 -0.05 -22.95 -15.64
N GLU A 375 -0.31 -24.09 -16.31
CA GLU A 375 -1.56 -24.85 -16.20
C GLU A 375 -1.85 -25.32 -14.77
N GLY A 376 -3.13 -25.34 -14.40
CA GLY A 376 -3.54 -25.64 -13.03
C GLY A 376 -3.17 -27.04 -12.55
N THR A 377 -3.13 -28.03 -13.46
CA THR A 377 -2.64 -29.39 -13.18
C THR A 377 -1.18 -29.41 -12.75
N ILE A 378 -0.33 -28.66 -13.44
CA ILE A 378 1.10 -28.53 -13.12
C ILE A 378 1.26 -27.77 -11.80
N VAL A 379 0.48 -26.70 -11.58
CA VAL A 379 0.53 -25.95 -10.31
C VAL A 379 0.15 -26.84 -9.13
N ALA A 380 -0.94 -27.60 -9.23
CA ALA A 380 -1.37 -28.52 -8.18
C ALA A 380 -0.31 -29.60 -7.91
N GLN A 381 0.23 -30.22 -8.97
CA GLN A 381 1.29 -31.22 -8.86
C GLN A 381 2.52 -30.69 -8.12
N ARG A 382 3.01 -29.50 -8.48
CA ARG A 382 4.18 -28.92 -7.81
C ARG A 382 3.91 -28.46 -6.37
N ILE A 383 2.67 -28.09 -6.03
CA ILE A 383 2.27 -27.84 -4.64
C ILE A 383 2.36 -29.13 -3.83
N LEU A 384 1.90 -30.26 -4.38
CA LEU A 384 2.02 -31.58 -3.74
C LEU A 384 3.50 -31.94 -3.53
N GLU A 385 4.33 -31.84 -4.57
CA GLU A 385 5.77 -32.13 -4.49
C GLU A 385 6.48 -31.28 -3.42
N ALA A 386 6.16 -29.98 -3.35
CA ALA A 386 6.73 -29.09 -2.35
C ALA A 386 6.24 -29.39 -0.92
N ASN A 387 4.98 -29.82 -0.76
CA ASN A 387 4.46 -30.28 0.53
C ASN A 387 5.08 -31.61 0.94
N ASP A 388 5.22 -32.56 0.02
CA ASP A 388 5.89 -33.85 0.24
C ASP A 388 7.35 -33.66 0.63
N PHE A 389 8.06 -32.70 0.02
CA PHE A 389 9.40 -32.33 0.44
C PHE A 389 9.41 -31.84 1.91
N ALA A 390 8.48 -30.96 2.28
CA ALA A 390 8.34 -30.49 3.66
C ALA A 390 7.88 -31.59 4.64
N ILE A 391 7.15 -32.60 4.18
CA ILE A 391 6.74 -33.74 5.00
C ILE A 391 7.94 -34.65 5.28
N ASN A 392 8.75 -34.90 4.25
CA ASN A 392 9.82 -35.89 4.26
C ASN A 392 11.18 -35.36 4.75
N ASP A 393 11.39 -34.05 4.82
CA ASP A 393 12.64 -33.43 5.26
C ASP A 393 12.43 -32.32 6.32
N PRO A 394 12.93 -32.52 7.57
CA PRO A 394 12.90 -31.52 8.65
C PRO A 394 13.48 -30.17 8.27
N PHE A 395 14.54 -30.10 7.46
CA PHE A 395 15.13 -28.83 7.05
C PHE A 395 14.10 -28.00 6.27
N ARG A 396 13.42 -28.62 5.31
CA ARG A 396 12.33 -27.97 4.58
C ARG A 396 11.11 -27.73 5.45
N ALA A 397 10.75 -28.68 6.32
CA ALA A 397 9.60 -28.58 7.22
C ALA A 397 9.67 -27.34 8.11
N VAL A 398 10.87 -27.01 8.64
CA VAL A 398 11.06 -25.83 9.48
C VAL A 398 10.70 -24.56 8.71
N THR A 399 11.22 -24.41 7.49
CA THR A 399 10.90 -23.26 6.64
C THR A 399 9.43 -23.24 6.20
N ASN A 400 8.84 -24.41 5.92
CA ASN A 400 7.42 -24.53 5.59
C ASN A 400 6.53 -24.03 6.73
N ASN A 401 6.82 -24.46 7.96
CA ASN A 401 6.06 -24.09 9.14
C ASN A 401 6.29 -22.63 9.54
N LYS A 402 7.52 -22.10 9.39
CA LYS A 402 7.79 -20.66 9.50
C LYS A 402 6.87 -19.85 8.57
N GLY A 403 6.68 -20.32 7.33
CA GLY A 403 5.76 -19.70 6.39
C GLY A 403 4.29 -19.69 6.85
N ILE A 404 3.83 -20.73 7.56
CA ILE A 404 2.51 -20.75 8.21
C ILE A 404 2.44 -19.68 9.30
N LEU A 405 3.47 -19.65 10.16
CA LEU A 405 3.52 -18.81 11.35
C LEU A 405 3.69 -17.33 11.02
N ASN A 406 4.32 -16.97 9.91
CA ASN A 406 4.29 -15.60 9.37
C ASN A 406 2.87 -15.01 9.33
N GLY A 407 1.88 -15.82 8.93
CA GLY A 407 0.48 -15.39 8.88
C GLY A 407 -0.19 -15.41 10.26
N ILE A 408 -0.01 -16.50 11.00
CA ILE A 408 -0.62 -16.71 12.32
C ILE A 408 -0.13 -15.64 13.30
N ASP A 409 1.18 -15.46 13.42
CA ASP A 409 1.79 -14.53 14.36
C ASP A 409 1.41 -13.09 14.04
N ALA A 410 1.38 -12.72 12.76
CA ALA A 410 0.94 -11.40 12.35
C ALA A 410 -0.48 -11.09 12.85
N ALA A 411 -1.41 -12.03 12.68
CA ALA A 411 -2.78 -11.86 13.16
C ALA A 411 -2.88 -11.99 14.69
N ALA A 412 -2.09 -12.84 15.32
CA ALA A 412 -2.02 -13.01 16.78
C ALA A 412 -1.54 -11.72 17.47
N VAL A 413 -0.45 -11.10 17.00
CA VAL A 413 0.08 -9.83 17.50
C VAL A 413 -0.96 -8.72 17.36
N ALA A 414 -1.60 -8.62 16.19
CA ALA A 414 -2.62 -7.60 15.92
C ALA A 414 -3.88 -7.75 16.80
N THR A 415 -4.11 -8.94 17.37
CA THR A 415 -5.25 -9.26 18.21
C THR A 415 -4.88 -9.48 19.68
N GLY A 416 -3.66 -9.14 20.07
CA GLY A 416 -3.20 -9.16 21.47
C GLY A 416 -2.99 -10.55 22.06
N GLN A 417 -2.69 -11.55 21.22
CA GLN A 417 -2.42 -12.91 21.65
C GLN A 417 -0.94 -13.12 21.95
N ASP A 418 -0.63 -14.10 22.80
CA ASP A 418 0.77 -14.52 23.04
C ASP A 418 1.24 -15.42 21.91
N TRP A 419 1.93 -14.83 20.93
CA TRP A 419 2.44 -15.57 19.77
C TRP A 419 3.51 -16.60 20.17
N ARG A 420 4.26 -16.40 21.26
CA ARG A 420 5.30 -17.35 21.71
C ARG A 420 4.67 -18.66 22.18
N ALA A 421 3.52 -18.57 22.85
CA ALA A 421 2.78 -19.75 23.27
C ALA A 421 2.26 -20.55 22.06
N ILE A 422 1.79 -19.85 21.01
CA ILE A 422 1.32 -20.46 19.76
C ILE A 422 2.49 -21.13 19.02
N GLU A 423 3.59 -20.41 18.82
CA GLU A 423 4.82 -20.87 18.15
C GLU A 423 5.39 -22.15 18.80
N ALA A 424 5.61 -22.11 20.12
CA ALA A 424 6.15 -23.25 20.86
C ALA A 424 5.26 -24.50 20.72
N ALA A 425 3.94 -24.31 20.76
CA ALA A 425 2.99 -25.41 20.61
C ALA A 425 2.97 -25.94 19.16
N ALA A 426 2.98 -25.05 18.16
CA ALA A 426 2.98 -25.41 16.74
C ALA A 426 4.21 -26.23 16.36
N HIS A 427 5.40 -25.74 16.72
CA HIS A 427 6.67 -26.42 16.44
C HIS A 427 6.79 -27.76 17.18
N CYS A 428 6.34 -27.83 18.44
CA CYS A 428 6.32 -29.11 19.16
C CYS A 428 5.31 -30.08 18.53
N TYR A 429 4.11 -29.61 18.17
CA TYR A 429 3.08 -30.43 17.53
C TYR A 429 3.51 -30.97 16.15
N ALA A 430 4.33 -30.23 15.42
CA ALA A 430 4.96 -30.67 14.18
C ALA A 430 5.90 -31.87 14.36
N SER A 431 6.36 -32.16 15.59
CA SER A 431 7.25 -33.28 15.92
C SER A 431 6.56 -34.45 16.64
N ARG A 432 5.24 -34.37 16.85
CA ARG A 432 4.48 -35.31 17.70
C ARG A 432 4.56 -36.79 17.29
N THR A 433 4.92 -37.08 16.05
CA THR A 433 5.06 -38.44 15.51
C THR A 433 6.50 -38.97 15.58
N GLY A 434 7.40 -38.27 16.26
CA GLY A 434 8.80 -38.67 16.45
C GLY A 434 9.79 -38.04 15.47
N ARG A 435 9.30 -37.32 14.44
CA ARG A 435 10.12 -36.52 13.53
C ARG A 435 9.41 -35.21 13.24
N TYR A 436 10.16 -34.12 13.23
CA TYR A 436 9.64 -32.81 12.84
C TYR A 436 9.21 -32.80 11.36
N THR A 437 7.96 -32.41 11.08
CA THR A 437 7.35 -32.47 9.74
C THR A 437 6.44 -31.26 9.45
N SER A 438 5.83 -31.21 8.27
CA SER A 438 4.88 -30.16 7.89
C SER A 438 3.61 -30.19 8.76
N LEU A 439 3.11 -29.00 9.14
CA LEU A 439 1.80 -28.85 9.78
C LEU A 439 0.63 -28.85 8.76
N THR A 440 0.92 -28.60 7.47
CA THR A 440 -0.05 -28.64 6.39
C THR A 440 0.02 -29.92 5.58
N GLN A 441 -1.12 -30.32 5.02
CA GLN A 441 -1.23 -31.39 4.04
C GLN A 441 -2.03 -30.90 2.83
N TYR A 442 -1.52 -31.20 1.63
CA TYR A 442 -2.22 -30.99 0.37
C TYR A 442 -2.51 -32.33 -0.31
N LYS A 443 -3.69 -32.46 -0.91
CA LYS A 443 -4.09 -33.63 -1.71
C LYS A 443 -4.96 -33.20 -2.87
N VAL A 444 -4.92 -33.95 -3.97
CA VAL A 444 -5.95 -33.87 -5.00
C VAL A 444 -6.99 -34.95 -4.71
N THR A 445 -8.24 -34.55 -4.55
CA THR A 445 -9.37 -35.46 -4.29
C THR A 445 -9.88 -36.08 -5.60
N PRO A 446 -10.62 -37.21 -5.55
CA PRO A 446 -11.07 -37.92 -6.75
C PRO A 446 -11.94 -37.09 -7.71
N ASP A 447 -12.62 -36.08 -7.19
CA ASP A 447 -13.41 -35.08 -7.90
C ASP A 447 -12.58 -33.97 -8.56
N GLY A 448 -11.25 -34.07 -8.52
CA GLY A 448 -10.34 -33.13 -9.20
C GLY A 448 -10.17 -31.80 -8.46
N MET A 449 -10.33 -31.79 -7.14
CA MET A 449 -10.13 -30.61 -6.29
C MET A 449 -8.80 -30.71 -5.53
N LEU A 450 -8.03 -29.62 -5.51
CA LEU A 450 -6.92 -29.48 -4.59
C LEU A 450 -7.47 -29.11 -3.20
N HIS A 451 -7.25 -30.00 -2.24
CA HIS A 451 -7.64 -29.85 -0.84
C HIS A 451 -6.41 -29.55 0.00
N GLY A 452 -6.38 -28.37 0.65
CA GLY A 452 -5.37 -27.99 1.64
C GLY A 452 -5.94 -28.03 3.05
N ILE A 453 -5.18 -28.54 4.01
CA ILE A 453 -5.58 -28.65 5.43
C ILE A 453 -4.42 -28.20 6.33
N LEU A 454 -4.73 -27.48 7.42
CA LEU A 454 -3.83 -27.13 8.52
C LEU A 454 -4.49 -27.48 9.85
N GLU A 455 -3.76 -28.12 10.76
CA GLU A 455 -4.19 -28.33 12.16
C GLU A 455 -3.03 -28.09 13.14
N LEU A 456 -3.30 -27.32 14.19
CA LEU A 456 -2.36 -27.12 15.30
C LEU A 456 -3.09 -26.75 16.61
N PRO A 457 -2.45 -26.92 17.77
CA PRO A 457 -2.88 -26.29 19.02
C PRO A 457 -2.98 -24.77 18.87
N MET A 458 -4.05 -24.18 19.41
CA MET A 458 -4.32 -22.74 19.26
C MET A 458 -4.89 -22.17 20.57
N ALA A 459 -4.00 -21.88 21.52
CA ALA A 459 -4.35 -21.35 22.84
C ALA A 459 -4.48 -19.81 22.82
N VAL A 460 -5.63 -19.32 22.38
CA VAL A 460 -5.94 -17.88 22.25
C VAL A 460 -7.11 -17.46 23.14
N GLY A 461 -7.29 -16.16 23.37
CA GLY A 461 -8.40 -15.62 24.16
C GLY A 461 -9.05 -14.40 23.53
N SER A 462 -10.37 -14.28 23.68
CA SER A 462 -11.12 -13.06 23.36
C SER A 462 -11.28 -12.13 24.60
N LYS A 463 -10.84 -12.62 25.78
CA LYS A 463 -10.86 -11.89 27.07
C LYS A 463 -9.56 -12.06 27.86
N GLY A 464 -9.23 -11.06 28.67
CA GLY A 464 -8.12 -11.08 29.62
C GLY A 464 -6.77 -10.65 29.00
N GLY A 465 -5.72 -10.57 29.83
CA GLY A 465 -4.38 -10.18 29.38
C GLY A 465 -4.33 -8.78 28.77
N ALA A 466 -3.50 -8.62 27.72
CA ALA A 466 -3.25 -7.34 27.08
C ALA A 466 -4.48 -6.77 26.34
N LEU A 467 -5.49 -7.59 26.05
CA LEU A 467 -6.73 -7.20 25.36
C LEU A 467 -7.52 -6.12 26.12
N GLN A 468 -7.42 -6.08 27.45
CA GLN A 468 -8.11 -5.08 28.27
C GLN A 468 -7.26 -3.84 28.56
N THR A 469 -5.94 -3.93 28.41
CA THR A 469 -5.01 -2.86 28.76
C THR A 469 -4.62 -2.03 27.55
N HIS A 470 -4.43 -2.64 26.38
CA HIS A 470 -4.04 -1.94 25.16
C HIS A 470 -5.30 -1.47 24.39
N PRO A 471 -5.53 -0.14 24.25
CA PRO A 471 -6.77 0.38 23.65
C PRO A 471 -6.93 -0.02 22.17
N GLY A 472 -5.81 -0.11 21.42
CA GLY A 472 -5.80 -0.57 20.02
C GLY A 472 -6.41 -1.95 19.76
N TYR A 473 -6.37 -2.90 20.71
CA TYR A 473 -6.93 -4.24 20.46
C TYR A 473 -8.45 -4.26 20.40
N ASN A 474 -9.13 -3.30 21.03
CA ASN A 474 -10.59 -3.17 20.89
C ASN A 474 -10.98 -2.85 19.44
N ALA A 475 -10.19 -2.02 18.76
CA ALA A 475 -10.45 -1.66 17.37
C ALA A 475 -10.16 -2.84 16.43
N THR A 476 -9.03 -3.53 16.59
CA THR A 476 -8.70 -4.69 15.75
C THR A 476 -9.67 -5.86 15.95
N HIS A 477 -10.11 -6.12 17.19
CA HIS A 477 -11.18 -7.09 17.45
C HIS A 477 -12.51 -6.66 16.86
N ALA A 478 -12.84 -5.37 16.85
CA ALA A 478 -14.05 -4.89 16.22
C ALA A 478 -14.03 -5.03 14.70
N ILE A 479 -12.87 -4.81 14.05
CA ILE A 479 -12.67 -5.10 12.61
C ILE A 479 -12.90 -6.60 12.33
N LEU A 480 -12.50 -7.49 13.24
CA LEU A 480 -12.76 -8.94 13.15
C LEU A 480 -14.19 -9.37 13.48
N GLY A 481 -15.09 -8.44 13.84
CA GLY A 481 -16.46 -8.78 14.25
C GLY A 481 -16.57 -9.31 15.68
N ARG A 482 -15.59 -9.03 16.55
CA ARG A 482 -15.53 -9.44 17.97
C ARG A 482 -15.69 -10.97 18.15
N PRO A 483 -14.80 -11.78 17.58
CA PRO A 483 -14.91 -13.23 17.61
C PRO A 483 -14.79 -13.80 19.03
N THR A 484 -15.47 -14.91 19.28
CA THR A 484 -15.18 -15.79 20.42
C THR A 484 -13.78 -16.39 20.31
N ALA A 485 -13.23 -16.96 21.38
CA ALA A 485 -11.91 -17.60 21.36
C ALA A 485 -11.84 -18.75 20.33
N ALA A 486 -12.93 -19.51 20.19
CA ALA A 486 -13.04 -20.57 19.18
C ALA A 486 -13.02 -19.98 17.75
N GLN A 487 -13.83 -18.97 17.46
CA GLN A 487 -13.83 -18.30 16.15
C GLN A 487 -12.47 -17.68 15.83
N LEU A 488 -11.84 -17.01 16.80
CA LEU A 488 -10.50 -16.45 16.64
C LEU A 488 -9.48 -17.53 16.30
N SER A 489 -9.54 -18.68 16.95
CA SER A 489 -8.66 -19.80 16.65
C SER A 489 -8.83 -20.30 15.20
N GLY A 490 -10.08 -20.41 14.72
CA GLY A 490 -10.42 -20.75 13.33
C GLY A 490 -9.91 -19.72 12.32
N ILE A 491 -10.03 -18.43 12.64
CA ILE A 491 -9.50 -17.33 11.83
C ILE A 491 -7.98 -17.46 11.70
N LEU A 492 -7.26 -17.61 12.81
CA LEU A 492 -5.80 -17.69 12.82
C LEU A 492 -5.29 -18.88 11.99
N VAL A 493 -5.85 -20.09 12.17
CA VAL A 493 -5.43 -21.24 11.35
C VAL A 493 -5.80 -21.09 9.88
N SER A 494 -6.87 -20.37 9.54
CA SER A 494 -7.21 -20.04 8.14
C SER A 494 -6.19 -19.10 7.51
N VAL A 495 -5.73 -18.09 8.26
CA VAL A 495 -4.64 -17.19 7.82
C VAL A 495 -3.34 -17.97 7.62
N GLY A 496 -2.97 -18.85 8.55
CA GLY A 496 -1.79 -19.70 8.42
C GLY A 496 -1.84 -20.60 7.19
N LEU A 497 -3.00 -21.21 6.89
CA LEU A 497 -3.19 -22.05 5.72
C LEU A 497 -3.13 -21.22 4.41
N ALA A 498 -3.74 -20.04 4.40
CA ALA A 498 -3.66 -19.11 3.27
C ALA A 498 -2.20 -18.71 2.98
N GLN A 499 -1.45 -18.41 4.04
CA GLN A 499 -0.07 -17.99 3.95
C GLN A 499 0.84 -19.10 3.43
N ASN A 500 0.66 -20.33 3.92
CA ASN A 500 1.38 -21.50 3.42
C ASN A 500 1.07 -21.78 1.95
N PHE A 501 -0.21 -21.72 1.57
CA PHE A 501 -0.62 -21.91 0.19
C PHE A 501 0.00 -20.87 -0.75
N ALA A 502 -0.01 -19.59 -0.36
CA ALA A 502 0.62 -18.53 -1.13
C ALA A 502 2.12 -18.78 -1.32
N ALA A 503 2.83 -19.14 -0.24
CA ALA A 503 4.26 -19.38 -0.24
C ALA A 503 4.64 -20.59 -1.11
N ILE A 504 3.95 -21.72 -0.94
CA ILE A 504 4.22 -22.94 -1.72
C ILE A 504 3.90 -22.70 -3.20
N ARG A 505 2.76 -22.07 -3.52
CA ARG A 505 2.41 -21.75 -4.91
C ARG A 505 3.45 -20.84 -5.56
N ALA A 506 3.99 -19.87 -4.82
CA ALA A 506 5.05 -18.98 -5.31
C ALA A 506 6.37 -19.73 -5.56
N LEU A 507 6.81 -20.54 -4.60
CA LEU A 507 8.03 -21.34 -4.68
C LEU A 507 7.99 -22.37 -5.81
N ALA A 508 6.85 -23.03 -5.97
CA ALA A 508 6.65 -24.07 -6.98
C ALA A 508 6.74 -23.57 -8.42
N ILE A 509 6.45 -22.29 -8.68
CA ILE A 509 6.30 -21.77 -10.04
C ILE A 509 7.35 -20.73 -10.42
N THR A 510 7.58 -19.70 -9.60
CA THR A 510 8.47 -18.57 -9.98
C THR A 510 9.69 -18.40 -9.09
N GLY A 511 9.73 -19.06 -7.93
CA GLY A 511 10.66 -18.70 -6.85
C GLY A 511 10.27 -17.37 -6.18
N ILE A 512 10.73 -17.17 -4.93
CA ILE A 512 10.33 -16.02 -4.08
C ILE A 512 10.98 -14.71 -4.54
N ASN A 513 12.21 -14.76 -5.04
CA ASN A 513 13.05 -13.57 -5.22
C ASN A 513 12.53 -12.60 -6.29
N GLN A 514 11.90 -13.07 -7.38
CA GLN A 514 11.40 -12.18 -8.43
C GLN A 514 10.21 -11.30 -7.99
N GLY A 515 9.45 -11.69 -6.96
CA GLY A 515 8.33 -10.90 -6.44
C GLY A 515 8.64 -10.05 -5.21
N HIS A 516 9.68 -10.39 -4.44
CA HIS A 516 10.02 -9.75 -3.15
C HIS A 516 10.89 -8.49 -3.27
N MET A 517 11.56 -8.26 -4.41
CA MET A 517 12.54 -7.18 -4.55
C MET A 517 11.95 -5.78 -4.38
N ALA A 518 10.73 -5.52 -4.85
CA ALA A 518 10.12 -4.19 -4.74
C ALA A 518 9.84 -3.77 -3.29
N LEU A 519 9.42 -4.73 -2.45
CA LEU A 519 9.01 -4.47 -1.07
C LEU A 519 10.20 -4.58 -0.11
N HIS A 520 11.18 -5.44 -0.42
CA HIS A 520 12.50 -5.44 0.23
C HIS A 520 13.26 -4.12 -0.03
N ALA A 521 13.23 -3.60 -1.26
CA ALA A 521 13.80 -2.29 -1.58
C ALA A 521 13.15 -1.19 -0.74
N ARG A 522 11.81 -1.19 -0.59
CA ARG A 522 11.08 -0.23 0.27
C ARG A 522 11.53 -0.28 1.72
N ASN A 523 11.68 -1.47 2.29
CA ASN A 523 12.16 -1.60 3.67
C ASN A 523 13.59 -1.08 3.83
N ILE A 524 14.47 -1.32 2.86
CA ILE A 524 15.84 -0.79 2.87
C ILE A 524 15.85 0.73 2.74
N ALA A 525 14.99 1.32 1.90
CA ALA A 525 14.82 2.76 1.80
C ALA A 525 14.40 3.37 3.15
N VAL A 526 13.38 2.80 3.79
CA VAL A 526 12.92 3.23 5.12
C VAL A 526 14.04 3.08 6.18
N ALA A 527 14.73 1.93 6.20
CA ALA A 527 15.83 1.68 7.13
C ALA A 527 17.04 2.61 6.92
N ALA A 528 17.23 3.10 5.69
CA ALA A 528 18.23 4.13 5.38
C ALA A 528 17.84 5.53 5.87
N GLY A 529 16.62 5.70 6.40
CA GLY A 529 16.07 6.97 6.87
C GLY A 529 15.30 7.75 5.81
N ALA A 530 14.77 7.07 4.78
CA ALA A 530 14.05 7.75 3.72
C ALA A 530 12.71 8.32 4.21
N PRO A 531 12.42 9.61 3.98
CA PRO A 531 11.07 10.16 4.07
C PRO A 531 10.11 9.35 3.20
N ASN A 532 8.87 9.19 3.65
CA ASN A 532 7.85 8.36 2.97
C ASN A 532 7.63 8.76 1.50
N GLU A 533 7.78 10.04 1.17
CA GLU A 533 7.67 10.58 -0.19
C GLU A 533 8.73 10.00 -1.13
N LEU A 534 9.95 9.74 -0.62
CA LEU A 534 11.11 9.33 -1.41
C LEU A 534 11.22 7.82 -1.59
N VAL A 535 10.49 7.06 -0.77
CA VAL A 535 10.47 5.59 -0.80
C VAL A 535 10.00 5.06 -2.16
N SER A 536 9.08 5.75 -2.83
CA SER A 536 8.60 5.32 -4.16
C SER A 536 9.63 5.55 -5.27
N GLU A 537 10.45 6.60 -5.17
CA GLU A 537 11.52 6.91 -6.13
C GLU A 537 12.75 6.00 -5.93
N LEU A 538 13.06 5.70 -4.67
CA LEU A 538 14.10 4.73 -4.30
C LEU A 538 13.81 3.31 -4.81
N CYS A 539 12.54 2.88 -4.78
CA CYS A 539 12.16 1.46 -4.87
C CYS A 539 11.26 1.08 -6.04
N GLY A 540 10.59 2.05 -6.69
CA GLY A 540 9.68 1.83 -7.82
C GLY A 540 8.34 1.21 -7.45
N THR A 541 7.40 1.19 -8.39
CA THR A 541 6.11 0.49 -8.28
C THR A 541 6.03 -0.60 -9.35
N PHE A 542 5.96 -1.87 -8.95
CA PHE A 542 5.82 -2.98 -9.89
C PHE A 542 4.34 -3.21 -10.21
N VAL A 543 3.94 -2.98 -11.46
CA VAL A 543 2.66 -3.45 -12.01
C VAL A 543 2.92 -4.75 -12.79
N SER A 544 2.21 -5.80 -12.39
CA SER A 544 2.16 -7.08 -13.10
C SER A 544 1.37 -6.91 -14.41
N SER A 545 2.05 -6.62 -15.52
CA SER A 545 1.76 -7.12 -16.90
C SER A 545 2.53 -6.32 -17.95
N SER A 546 3.44 -7.00 -18.66
CA SER A 546 3.90 -6.78 -20.06
C SER A 546 3.92 -5.39 -20.73
N ARG A 547 4.13 -4.28 -20.01
CA ARG A 547 4.71 -3.03 -20.55
C ARG A 547 5.59 -2.38 -19.49
N ILE A 548 6.84 -2.11 -19.84
CA ILE A 548 7.86 -1.51 -18.98
C ILE A 548 7.59 0.01 -18.95
N ASP A 549 6.97 0.51 -17.89
CA ASP A 549 6.99 1.94 -17.58
C ASP A 549 8.37 2.28 -16.98
N ASN A 550 9.14 3.12 -17.67
CA ASN A 550 10.53 3.51 -17.34
C ASN A 550 10.64 4.48 -16.13
N ARG A 551 9.99 4.22 -15.00
CA ARG A 551 10.42 4.79 -13.71
C ARG A 551 11.36 3.81 -13.04
N LEU A 552 12.63 3.87 -13.45
CA LEU A 552 13.70 3.02 -12.95
C LEU A 552 13.98 3.38 -11.47
N ALA A 553 13.53 2.55 -10.54
CA ALA A 553 13.82 2.72 -9.11
C ALA A 553 15.33 2.84 -8.87
N TYR A 554 15.80 3.85 -8.14
CA TYR A 554 17.25 4.12 -7.98
C TYR A 554 18.06 2.88 -7.55
N MET A 555 17.53 2.08 -6.62
CA MET A 555 18.22 0.88 -6.13
C MET A 555 18.22 -0.27 -7.15
N LEU A 556 17.13 -0.43 -7.92
CA LEU A 556 17.04 -1.46 -8.96
C LEU A 556 17.86 -1.06 -10.20
N ALA A 557 17.87 0.23 -10.55
CA ALA A 557 18.68 0.83 -11.61
C ALA A 557 20.17 0.60 -11.39
N ARG A 558 20.62 0.69 -10.14
CA ARG A 558 22.01 0.45 -9.73
C ARG A 558 22.37 -1.03 -9.60
N GLY A 559 21.39 -1.94 -9.77
CA GLY A 559 21.58 -3.37 -9.53
C GLY A 559 21.98 -3.71 -8.09
N SER A 560 21.79 -2.77 -7.15
CA SER A 560 22.28 -2.86 -5.77
C SER A 560 21.20 -2.41 -4.80
N VAL A 561 20.55 -3.39 -4.15
CA VAL A 561 19.50 -3.18 -3.16
C VAL A 561 20.14 -3.24 -1.77
N SER A 562 20.76 -2.13 -1.32
CA SER A 562 21.47 -2.04 -0.03
C SER A 562 21.22 -0.72 0.72
N VAL A 563 21.41 -0.73 2.04
CA VAL A 563 21.26 0.46 2.90
C VAL A 563 22.22 1.57 2.47
N ASP A 564 23.44 1.23 2.07
CA ASP A 564 24.42 2.21 1.59
C ASP A 564 23.99 2.87 0.29
N THR A 565 23.36 2.10 -0.60
CA THR A 565 22.81 2.62 -1.86
C THR A 565 21.64 3.58 -1.57
N ALA A 566 20.75 3.21 -0.66
CA ALA A 566 19.65 4.08 -0.23
C ALA A 566 20.14 5.34 0.51
N LYS A 567 21.13 5.21 1.41
CA LYS A 567 21.76 6.36 2.09
C LYS A 567 22.49 7.27 1.11
N ALA A 568 23.13 6.73 0.07
CA ALA A 568 23.76 7.54 -0.96
C ALA A 568 22.72 8.38 -1.72
N TYR A 569 21.56 7.80 -2.04
CA TYR A 569 20.44 8.54 -2.61
C TYR A 569 19.88 9.58 -1.63
N LEU A 570 19.65 9.22 -0.37
CA LEU A 570 19.14 10.17 0.63
C LEU A 570 20.11 11.28 0.94
N LYS A 571 21.43 11.03 0.86
CA LYS A 571 22.45 12.07 0.99
C LYS A 571 22.44 12.98 -0.23
N ALA A 572 22.26 12.43 -1.43
CA ALA A 572 22.08 13.23 -2.64
C ALA A 572 20.79 14.07 -2.56
N HIS A 573 19.70 13.50 -2.05
CA HIS A 573 18.42 14.18 -1.88
C HIS A 573 18.46 15.20 -0.73
N ALA A 574 19.13 14.92 0.38
CA ALA A 574 19.28 15.86 1.49
C ALA A 574 20.13 17.06 1.05
N VAL A 575 21.21 16.83 0.29
CA VAL A 575 21.97 17.93 -0.34
C VAL A 575 21.09 18.72 -1.31
N TYR A 576 20.18 18.06 -2.04
CA TYR A 576 19.21 18.72 -2.91
C TYR A 576 18.15 19.54 -2.13
N ASN A 577 17.68 19.04 -0.97
CA ASN A 577 16.67 19.71 -0.13
C ASN A 577 17.23 20.77 0.82
N ASP A 578 18.46 20.63 1.32
CA ASP A 578 19.15 21.64 2.15
C ASP A 578 19.41 22.93 1.35
N ILE A 579 19.36 22.84 0.02
CA ILE A 579 19.40 24.01 -0.86
C ILE A 579 18.00 24.69 -0.92
N HIS A 580 16.92 24.06 -0.43
CA HIS A 580 15.54 24.36 -0.84
C HIS A 580 14.42 24.42 0.25
N ALA A 581 14.67 24.50 1.58
CA ALA A 581 13.57 24.38 2.58
C ALA A 581 13.29 25.58 3.53
N GLU A 582 11.99 25.96 3.67
CA GLU A 582 11.29 26.52 4.87
C GLU A 582 9.75 26.15 4.91
N PRO A 583 9.02 26.16 6.06
CA PRO A 583 7.81 25.34 6.34
C PRO A 583 6.42 26.04 6.57
N THR A 584 5.29 25.31 6.50
CA THR A 584 3.86 25.81 6.56
C THR A 584 2.89 25.12 7.58
N LEU A 585 1.71 25.75 7.83
CA LEU A 585 0.63 25.51 8.83
C LEU A 585 -0.80 25.27 8.21
N GLN A 586 -1.66 24.47 8.91
CA GLN A 586 -3.14 24.17 8.86
C GLN A 586 -4.07 24.40 7.61
N SER A 587 -4.96 23.43 7.28
CA SER A 587 -5.77 23.37 6.02
C SER A 587 -7.28 23.72 6.11
N LYS A 588 -7.77 24.66 5.25
CA LYS A 588 -9.21 24.81 4.85
C LYS A 588 -9.54 23.87 3.66
N LYS A 589 -10.83 23.54 3.42
CA LYS A 589 -11.24 22.72 2.25
C LYS A 589 -10.96 23.50 0.95
N PRO A 590 -10.15 22.95 0.02
CA PRO A 590 -9.72 23.69 -1.17
C PRO A 590 -10.80 23.73 -2.26
N SER A 591 -10.77 24.79 -3.06
CA SER A 591 -11.42 24.89 -4.37
C SER A 591 -10.66 24.03 -5.39
N MET A 592 -11.32 23.63 -6.48
CA MET A 592 -10.80 22.68 -7.48
C MET A 592 -10.93 23.22 -8.91
N LEU A 593 -9.88 23.11 -9.71
CA LEU A 593 -9.89 23.26 -11.17
C LEU A 593 -9.54 21.91 -11.81
N TYR A 594 -10.39 21.42 -12.70
CA TYR A 594 -10.14 20.25 -13.54
C TYR A 594 -10.31 20.61 -15.01
N VAL A 595 -9.25 20.50 -15.79
CA VAL A 595 -9.23 20.71 -17.24
C VAL A 595 -8.73 19.44 -17.90
N GLU A 596 -9.44 18.95 -18.91
CA GLU A 596 -9.07 17.81 -19.73
C GLU A 596 -9.28 18.15 -21.21
N ILE A 597 -8.22 18.10 -22.02
CA ILE A 597 -8.25 18.46 -23.45
C ILE A 597 -7.62 17.33 -24.28
N ALA A 598 -8.29 16.94 -25.36
CA ALA A 598 -7.75 15.99 -26.31
C ALA A 598 -6.76 16.71 -27.24
N VAL A 599 -5.57 16.14 -27.43
CA VAL A 599 -4.52 16.68 -28.31
C VAL A 599 -4.16 15.63 -29.36
N PRO A 600 -4.08 16.00 -30.66
CA PRO A 600 -3.65 15.06 -31.70
C PRO A 600 -2.25 14.51 -31.45
N GLY A 601 -2.07 13.21 -31.68
CA GLY A 601 -0.78 12.54 -31.49
C GLY A 601 -0.52 12.03 -30.07
N LEU A 602 -1.37 12.36 -29.10
CA LEU A 602 -1.35 11.74 -27.76
C LEU A 602 -2.41 10.65 -27.63
N ALA A 603 -2.05 9.53 -26.98
CA ALA A 603 -2.97 8.42 -26.74
C ALA A 603 -4.01 8.71 -25.63
N LYS A 604 -3.76 9.73 -24.81
CA LYS A 604 -4.62 10.19 -23.70
C LYS A 604 -4.74 11.72 -23.75
N PRO A 605 -5.87 12.29 -23.29
CA PRO A 605 -6.01 13.74 -23.16
C PRO A 605 -5.04 14.30 -22.12
N VAL A 606 -4.62 15.55 -22.31
CA VAL A 606 -3.81 16.29 -21.34
C VAL A 606 -4.75 16.84 -20.27
N SER A 607 -4.42 16.59 -19.00
CA SER A 607 -5.24 17.05 -17.88
C SER A 607 -4.47 17.87 -16.85
N VAL A 608 -5.10 18.93 -16.35
CA VAL A 608 -4.67 19.72 -15.19
C VAL A 608 -5.74 19.57 -14.11
N ASN A 609 -5.36 19.01 -12.96
CA ASN A 609 -6.22 18.90 -11.79
C ASN A 609 -5.53 19.61 -10.62
N LEU A 610 -6.13 20.69 -10.13
CA LEU A 610 -5.48 21.63 -9.23
C LEU A 610 -6.43 21.98 -8.10
N ALA A 611 -5.99 21.73 -6.87
CA ALA A 611 -6.65 22.16 -5.65
C ALA A 611 -6.00 23.47 -5.18
N PHE A 612 -6.79 24.48 -4.83
CA PHE A 612 -6.29 25.78 -4.38
C PHE A 612 -7.13 26.34 -3.22
N LEU A 613 -6.50 27.11 -2.35
CA LEU A 613 -7.15 27.67 -1.17
C LEU A 613 -7.91 28.95 -1.54
N SER A 614 -9.23 28.88 -1.74
CA SER A 614 -10.04 30.11 -1.76
C SER A 614 -10.40 30.47 -0.32
N LEU A 615 -10.26 31.74 0.08
CA LEU A 615 -10.64 32.20 1.42
C LEU A 615 -12.16 32.27 1.67
N GLN A 616 -12.98 31.95 0.65
CA GLN A 616 -14.44 31.91 0.75
C GLN A 616 -14.97 30.70 1.54
N SER A 617 -16.21 30.82 2.02
CA SER A 617 -16.92 29.79 2.80
C SER A 617 -17.29 28.54 1.99
N ASP A 618 -17.48 28.68 0.67
CA ASP A 618 -17.85 27.58 -0.24
C ASP A 618 -16.78 27.32 -1.31
N PRO A 619 -16.21 26.10 -1.39
CA PRO A 619 -15.21 25.76 -2.39
C PRO A 619 -15.82 25.76 -3.80
N GLN A 620 -15.15 26.43 -4.74
CA GLN A 620 -15.54 26.46 -6.15
C GLN A 620 -14.95 25.26 -6.87
N THR A 621 -15.76 24.58 -7.69
CA THR A 621 -15.28 23.55 -8.62
C THR A 621 -15.42 24.09 -10.04
N ILE A 622 -14.34 24.06 -10.82
CA ILE A 622 -14.30 24.52 -12.21
C ILE A 622 -13.91 23.33 -13.07
N VAL A 623 -14.81 22.89 -13.96
CA VAL A 623 -14.59 21.72 -14.82
C VAL A 623 -14.65 22.13 -16.29
N ILE A 624 -13.57 21.86 -17.02
CA ILE A 624 -13.49 21.96 -18.48
C ILE A 624 -13.16 20.58 -19.04
N SER A 625 -14.17 19.88 -19.55
CA SER A 625 -13.99 18.58 -20.19
C SER A 625 -14.98 18.42 -21.35
N LYS A 626 -14.76 17.41 -22.20
CA LYS A 626 -15.66 17.11 -23.32
C LYS A 626 -17.09 16.79 -22.88
N HIS A 627 -17.24 16.19 -21.70
CA HIS A 627 -18.49 15.62 -21.21
C HIS A 627 -19.19 16.45 -20.13
N LYS A 628 -18.49 17.44 -19.56
CA LYS A 628 -19.03 18.30 -18.51
C LYS A 628 -18.38 19.69 -18.60
N GLN A 629 -19.22 20.71 -18.80
CA GLN A 629 -18.90 22.10 -18.52
C GLN A 629 -19.86 22.56 -17.42
N GLU A 630 -19.33 22.95 -16.27
CA GLU A 630 -20.14 23.69 -15.30
C GLU A 630 -20.32 25.12 -15.81
N THR A 631 -21.46 25.76 -15.62
CA THR A 631 -21.68 27.16 -16.07
C THR A 631 -22.03 28.02 -14.87
N SER A 632 -21.17 28.00 -13.84
CA SER A 632 -21.32 28.92 -12.72
C SER A 632 -21.00 30.35 -13.18
N LYS A 633 -21.57 31.34 -12.49
CA LYS A 633 -21.28 32.76 -12.76
C LYS A 633 -19.78 33.05 -12.64
N VAL A 634 -19.10 32.42 -11.67
CA VAL A 634 -17.65 32.54 -11.47
C VAL A 634 -16.87 31.92 -12.63
N HIS A 635 -17.31 30.79 -13.19
CA HIS A 635 -16.68 30.21 -14.37
C HIS A 635 -16.74 31.17 -15.58
N ALA A 636 -17.91 31.72 -15.89
CA ALA A 636 -18.04 32.70 -16.98
C ALA A 636 -17.17 33.94 -16.77
N GLU A 637 -17.00 34.38 -15.52
CA GLU A 637 -16.16 35.52 -15.16
C GLU A 637 -14.65 35.23 -15.22
N LEU A 638 -14.22 33.98 -14.97
CA LEU A 638 -12.79 33.59 -14.99
C LEU A 638 -12.29 33.14 -16.37
N LEU A 639 -13.15 32.53 -17.19
CA LEU A 639 -12.75 31.94 -18.47
C LEU A 639 -13.47 32.56 -19.68
N GLY A 640 -14.55 33.33 -19.48
CA GLY A 640 -15.31 33.94 -20.57
C GLY A 640 -15.96 32.90 -21.48
N ASP A 641 -15.74 33.03 -22.79
CA ASP A 641 -16.20 32.09 -23.83
C ASP A 641 -15.22 30.92 -24.07
N LYS A 642 -14.11 30.85 -23.32
CA LYS A 642 -13.02 29.88 -23.52
C LYS A 642 -13.31 28.51 -22.87
N GLY A 643 -14.26 27.81 -23.46
CA GLY A 643 -14.64 26.44 -23.10
C GLY A 643 -13.75 25.36 -23.71
N TYR A 644 -14.17 24.09 -23.56
CA TYR A 644 -13.45 22.92 -24.09
C TYR A 644 -13.18 23.04 -25.61
N ILE A 645 -14.19 23.42 -26.39
CA ILE A 645 -14.10 23.53 -27.86
C ILE A 645 -13.08 24.61 -28.27
N GLN A 646 -13.07 25.74 -27.56
CA GLN A 646 -12.15 26.83 -27.82
C GLN A 646 -10.72 26.42 -27.50
N LEU A 647 -10.48 25.82 -26.33
CA LEU A 647 -9.14 25.35 -25.96
C LEU A 647 -8.66 24.24 -26.91
N GLU A 648 -9.51 23.27 -27.27
CA GLU A 648 -9.17 22.23 -28.25
C GLU A 648 -8.73 22.84 -29.59
N ARG A 649 -9.49 23.81 -30.12
CA ARG A 649 -9.11 24.53 -31.35
C ARG A 649 -7.79 25.31 -31.19
N MET A 650 -7.55 25.88 -30.01
CA MET A 650 -6.29 26.55 -29.70
C MET A 650 -5.11 25.62 -29.85
N PHE A 651 -5.19 24.43 -29.25
CA PHE A 651 -4.17 23.39 -29.38
C PHE A 651 -3.99 22.92 -30.83
N MET A 652 -5.09 22.70 -31.57
CA MET A 652 -5.02 22.26 -32.98
C MET A 652 -4.28 23.25 -33.88
N PHE A 653 -4.58 24.55 -33.74
CA PHE A 653 -3.94 25.60 -34.53
C PHE A 653 -2.46 25.74 -34.15
N LEU A 654 -2.15 25.76 -32.86
CA LEU A 654 -0.77 25.95 -32.39
C LEU A 654 0.13 24.76 -32.75
N ALA A 655 -0.42 23.53 -32.76
CA ALA A 655 0.30 22.35 -33.25
C ALA A 655 0.70 22.46 -34.74
N SER A 656 0.00 23.27 -35.54
CA SER A 656 0.34 23.51 -36.95
C SER A 656 1.45 24.55 -37.15
N MET A 657 1.91 25.22 -36.09
CA MET A 657 2.90 26.31 -36.13
C MET A 657 4.34 25.88 -35.78
N ARG A 658 4.66 24.57 -35.84
CA ARG A 658 5.99 24.07 -35.47
C ARG A 658 7.07 24.47 -36.48
N VAL A 659 8.03 25.27 -36.04
CA VAL A 659 9.15 25.80 -36.88
C VAL A 659 10.49 25.10 -36.60
N ILE A 660 10.58 24.33 -35.51
CA ILE A 660 11.81 23.67 -35.05
C ILE A 660 11.85 22.23 -35.59
N VAL A 661 12.95 21.86 -36.27
CA VAL A 661 13.16 20.52 -36.85
C VAL A 661 14.14 19.72 -35.99
N GLY A 662 13.71 18.58 -35.45
CA GLY A 662 14.57 17.66 -34.69
C GLY A 662 14.59 16.26 -35.31
N SER A 663 15.77 15.66 -35.44
CA SER A 663 15.95 14.24 -35.80
C SER A 663 15.76 13.35 -34.56
N GLU A 664 14.84 12.40 -34.67
CA GLU A 664 14.51 11.33 -33.71
C GLU A 664 13.83 11.73 -32.39
N HIS A 665 12.59 11.24 -32.23
CA HIS A 665 11.67 11.58 -31.15
C HIS A 665 11.96 10.79 -29.86
N ARG A 666 12.67 11.40 -28.91
CA ARG A 666 12.60 11.01 -27.49
C ARG A 666 11.80 12.05 -26.69
N THR A 667 10.60 12.38 -27.16
CA THR A 667 9.84 13.52 -26.66
C THR A 667 8.81 13.12 -25.60
N ASN A 668 8.80 13.84 -24.48
CA ASN A 668 7.67 13.84 -23.55
C ASN A 668 6.60 14.82 -24.08
N LEU A 669 5.91 14.41 -25.15
CA LEU A 669 4.87 15.22 -25.82
C LEU A 669 3.73 15.59 -24.85
N GLU A 670 3.51 14.78 -23.80
CA GLU A 670 2.56 15.06 -22.73
C GLU A 670 3.00 16.29 -21.91
N LEU A 671 4.28 16.36 -21.51
CA LEU A 671 4.84 17.49 -20.79
C LEU A 671 4.73 18.81 -21.57
N GLN A 672 5.12 18.80 -22.85
CA GLN A 672 5.04 19.99 -23.71
C GLN A 672 3.63 20.57 -23.71
N ASN A 673 2.64 19.73 -24.00
CA ASN A 673 1.25 20.19 -24.06
C ASN A 673 0.70 20.59 -22.68
N LYS A 674 1.20 20.00 -21.59
CA LYS A 674 0.82 20.37 -20.23
C LYS A 674 1.35 21.76 -19.83
N ILE A 675 2.61 22.07 -20.15
CA ILE A 675 3.21 23.41 -19.91
C ILE A 675 2.46 24.47 -20.72
N LEU A 676 2.16 24.18 -22.00
CA LEU A 676 1.37 25.08 -22.84
C LEU A 676 -0.05 25.30 -22.29
N LEU A 677 -0.70 24.25 -21.80
CA LEU A 677 -2.02 24.35 -21.18
C LEU A 677 -1.99 25.27 -19.95
N LEU A 678 -1.01 25.09 -19.06
CA LEU A 678 -0.84 25.93 -17.89
C LEU A 678 -0.59 27.39 -18.27
N SER A 679 0.29 27.64 -19.25
CA SER A 679 0.58 28.99 -19.77
C SER A 679 -0.67 29.69 -20.34
N ILE A 680 -1.47 28.96 -21.14
CA ILE A 680 -2.74 29.48 -21.67
C ILE A 680 -3.70 29.79 -20.53
N LEU A 681 -3.87 28.90 -19.55
CA LEU A 681 -4.80 29.08 -18.43
C LEU A 681 -4.40 30.29 -17.57
N ILE A 682 -3.10 30.46 -17.27
CA ILE A 682 -2.57 31.63 -16.55
C ILE A 682 -2.98 32.92 -17.30
N ASN A 683 -2.73 32.97 -18.60
CA ASN A 683 -3.00 34.16 -19.40
C ASN A 683 -4.50 34.45 -19.54
N VAL A 684 -5.33 33.43 -19.75
CA VAL A 684 -6.79 33.58 -19.83
C VAL A 684 -7.34 34.12 -18.51
N VAL A 685 -6.98 33.51 -17.38
CA VAL A 685 -7.47 33.92 -16.05
C VAL A 685 -6.98 35.35 -15.74
N ALA A 686 -5.70 35.64 -15.93
CA ALA A 686 -5.15 36.98 -15.70
C ALA A 686 -5.85 38.04 -16.55
N TYR A 687 -6.01 37.78 -17.86
CA TYR A 687 -6.66 38.71 -18.78
C TYR A 687 -8.13 38.96 -18.42
N GLN A 688 -8.92 37.90 -18.16
CA GLN A 688 -10.33 38.04 -17.81
C GLN A 688 -10.54 38.82 -16.51
N LEU A 689 -9.68 38.59 -15.51
CA LEU A 689 -9.71 39.37 -14.27
C LEU A 689 -9.45 40.87 -14.49
N THR A 690 -8.63 41.25 -15.49
CA THR A 690 -8.38 42.67 -15.82
C THR A 690 -9.46 43.36 -16.66
N LYS A 691 -10.48 42.65 -17.15
CA LYS A 691 -11.56 43.26 -17.95
C LYS A 691 -12.50 44.13 -17.12
N LYS A 692 -12.72 43.77 -15.86
CA LYS A 692 -13.59 44.53 -14.96
C LYS A 692 -12.85 45.79 -14.49
N ALA A 693 -13.42 46.97 -14.74
CA ALA A 693 -12.79 48.26 -14.43
C ALA A 693 -12.35 48.39 -12.96
N HIS A 694 -13.15 47.90 -12.01
CA HIS A 694 -12.82 47.92 -10.57
C HIS A 694 -11.78 46.88 -10.15
N ALA A 695 -11.68 45.76 -10.87
CA ALA A 695 -10.74 44.68 -10.58
C ALA A 695 -9.35 44.92 -11.18
N LYS A 696 -9.29 45.63 -12.32
CA LYS A 696 -8.07 45.94 -13.08
C LYS A 696 -6.89 46.41 -12.21
N PRO A 697 -7.00 47.46 -11.37
CA PRO A 697 -5.86 47.93 -10.56
C PRO A 697 -5.42 46.93 -9.49
N ILE A 698 -6.33 46.13 -8.94
CA ILE A 698 -6.03 45.09 -7.94
C ILE A 698 -5.24 43.95 -8.59
N VAL A 699 -5.70 43.48 -9.74
CA VAL A 699 -5.06 42.39 -10.50
C VAL A 699 -3.70 42.83 -11.04
N GLN A 700 -3.56 44.06 -11.52
CA GLN A 700 -2.28 44.60 -11.98
C GLN A 700 -1.25 44.68 -10.85
N THR A 701 -1.67 45.16 -9.68
CA THR A 701 -0.80 45.18 -8.49
C THR A 701 -0.45 43.75 -8.08
N PHE A 702 -1.42 42.84 -8.01
CA PHE A 702 -1.19 41.43 -7.67
C PHE A 702 -0.19 40.76 -8.62
N ILE A 703 -0.30 40.99 -9.93
CA ILE A 703 0.67 40.46 -10.91
C ILE A 703 2.06 41.06 -10.69
N ARG A 704 2.18 42.36 -10.41
CA ARG A 704 3.49 42.97 -10.12
C ARG A 704 4.13 42.35 -8.87
N GLU A 705 3.36 42.15 -7.82
CA GLU A 705 3.80 41.45 -6.61
C GLU A 705 4.18 39.98 -6.93
N LEU A 706 3.38 39.28 -7.74
CA LEU A 706 3.65 37.90 -8.19
C LEU A 706 4.96 37.76 -8.99
N LEU A 707 5.34 38.80 -9.74
CA LEU A 707 6.57 38.83 -10.55
C LEU A 707 7.81 39.21 -9.73
N VAL A 708 7.64 39.86 -8.58
CA VAL A 708 8.74 40.31 -7.70
C VAL A 708 8.98 39.33 -6.56
N HIS A 709 7.92 38.76 -6.00
CA HIS A 709 7.97 37.84 -4.87
C HIS A 709 8.07 36.38 -5.31
N ASN A 710 8.83 35.60 -4.54
CA ASN A 710 8.88 34.15 -4.68
C ASN A 710 7.47 33.56 -4.41
N PRO A 711 7.09 32.36 -4.91
CA PRO A 711 5.74 31.80 -4.81
C PRO A 711 5.23 31.43 -3.39
N SER A 712 5.73 32.06 -2.32
CA SER A 712 5.19 31.87 -0.96
C SER A 712 3.84 32.58 -0.79
N VAL A 713 2.97 32.01 0.04
CA VAL A 713 1.53 32.34 0.12
C VAL A 713 1.23 33.56 1.00
N GLU A 714 2.15 33.96 1.89
CA GLU A 714 1.87 34.91 2.97
C GLU A 714 1.49 36.33 2.51
N TRP A 715 2.08 36.83 1.42
CA TRP A 715 1.74 38.16 0.88
C TRP A 715 0.40 38.15 0.13
N ALA A 716 0.01 37.00 -0.43
CA ALA A 716 -1.11 36.86 -1.34
C ALA A 716 -2.46 36.80 -0.60
N ASP A 717 -2.48 36.30 0.64
CA ASP A 717 -3.68 36.17 1.47
C ASP A 717 -4.44 37.49 1.64
N ALA A 718 -3.72 38.63 1.70
CA ALA A 718 -4.33 39.96 1.79
C ALA A 718 -5.19 40.32 0.56
N TYR A 719 -4.86 39.78 -0.62
CA TYR A 719 -5.62 40.01 -1.85
C TYR A 719 -6.83 39.07 -1.99
N PHE A 720 -6.82 37.95 -1.28
CA PHE A 720 -7.84 36.92 -1.35
C PHE A 720 -9.07 37.24 -0.50
N ASP A 721 -8.91 38.09 0.53
CA ASP A 721 -9.99 38.55 1.41
C ASP A 721 -10.82 39.66 0.76
N THR A 722 -11.63 39.29 -0.23
CA THR A 722 -12.51 40.20 -0.97
C THR A 722 -13.90 39.62 -1.16
N THR A 723 -14.91 40.51 -1.21
CA THR A 723 -16.32 40.16 -1.45
C THR A 723 -16.62 39.88 -2.92
N ASP A 724 -15.70 40.22 -3.85
CA ASP A 724 -15.84 39.87 -5.27
C ASP A 724 -15.49 38.39 -5.47
N ALA A 725 -16.49 37.59 -5.83
CA ALA A 725 -16.36 36.14 -6.03
C ALA A 725 -15.33 35.77 -7.13
N ALA A 726 -15.17 36.61 -8.17
CA ALA A 726 -14.18 36.36 -9.21
C ALA A 726 -12.76 36.66 -8.74
N LEU A 727 -12.55 37.69 -7.90
CA LEU A 727 -11.21 37.99 -7.37
C LEU A 727 -10.81 36.99 -6.28
N SER A 728 -11.70 36.70 -5.34
CA SER A 728 -11.47 35.76 -4.22
C SER A 728 -11.34 34.30 -4.64
N THR A 729 -11.75 33.94 -5.86
CA THR A 729 -11.49 32.62 -6.47
C THR A 729 -10.37 32.70 -7.51
N GLY A 730 -10.36 33.74 -8.33
CA GLY A 730 -9.46 33.89 -9.48
C GLY A 730 -8.03 34.25 -9.13
N LEU A 731 -7.78 35.07 -8.10
CA LEU A 731 -6.41 35.38 -7.66
C LEU A 731 -5.74 34.16 -7.01
N PRO A 732 -6.39 33.40 -6.11
CA PRO A 732 -5.86 32.11 -5.65
C PRO A 732 -5.62 31.11 -6.77
N LEU A 733 -6.53 31.03 -7.74
CA LEU A 733 -6.37 30.15 -8.90
C LEU A 733 -5.19 30.57 -9.78
N LEU A 734 -5.01 31.87 -10.01
CA LEU A 734 -3.88 32.41 -10.77
C LEU A 734 -2.55 32.11 -10.06
N LEU A 735 -2.49 32.28 -8.74
CA LEU A 735 -1.30 31.92 -7.94
C LEU A 735 -1.01 30.43 -8.03
N ALA A 736 -2.03 29.58 -7.86
CA ALA A 736 -1.83 28.14 -7.90
C ALA A 736 -1.44 27.63 -9.30
N LEU A 737 -2.02 28.20 -10.37
CA LEU A 737 -1.59 27.92 -11.75
C LEU A 737 -0.15 28.35 -11.99
N TRP A 738 0.26 29.52 -11.49
CA TRP A 738 1.64 30.01 -11.53
C TRP A 738 2.61 29.08 -10.79
N GLN A 739 2.26 28.66 -9.56
CA GLN A 739 3.04 27.71 -8.77
C GLN A 739 3.18 26.34 -9.47
N VAL A 740 2.08 25.81 -10.01
CA VAL A 740 2.10 24.53 -10.73
C VAL A 740 2.87 24.64 -12.05
N PHE A 741 2.80 25.78 -12.75
CA PHE A 741 3.64 26.05 -13.92
C PHE A 741 5.12 26.02 -13.56
N HIS A 742 5.54 26.79 -12.56
CA HIS A 742 6.94 26.82 -12.10
C HIS A 742 7.41 25.45 -11.61
N TYR A 743 6.58 24.72 -10.85
CA TYR A 743 6.90 23.35 -10.42
C TYR A 743 7.18 22.42 -11.62
N HIS A 744 6.37 22.50 -12.68
CA HIS A 744 6.60 21.72 -13.90
C HIS A 744 7.87 22.13 -14.65
N ILE A 745 8.22 23.43 -14.67
CA ILE A 745 9.49 23.89 -15.23
C ILE A 745 10.67 23.36 -14.41
N ASP A 746 10.62 23.51 -13.09
CA ASP A 746 11.75 23.18 -12.20
C ASP A 746 11.99 21.66 -12.12
N GLN A 747 10.92 20.85 -12.09
CA GLN A 747 11.01 19.39 -11.90
C GLN A 747 11.13 18.59 -13.20
N GLU A 748 10.51 19.05 -14.29
CA GLU A 748 10.32 18.23 -15.49
C GLU A 748 11.05 18.75 -16.72
N VAL A 749 11.52 20.00 -16.75
CA VAL A 749 12.39 20.52 -17.83
C VAL A 749 13.85 20.29 -17.46
N SER A 750 14.55 19.41 -18.18
CA SER A 750 15.92 18.98 -17.81
C SER A 750 17.03 20.00 -18.05
N HIS A 751 16.81 21.02 -18.88
CA HIS A 751 17.86 21.94 -19.32
C HIS A 751 17.73 23.31 -18.66
N GLU A 752 18.71 23.70 -17.84
CA GLU A 752 18.68 24.93 -17.02
C GLU A 752 18.46 26.22 -17.83
N LEU A 753 19.17 26.40 -18.95
CA LEU A 753 18.94 27.58 -19.81
C LEU A 753 17.50 27.65 -20.36
N LEU A 754 16.88 26.49 -20.61
CA LEU A 754 15.53 26.42 -21.15
C LEU A 754 14.50 26.63 -20.05
N GLN A 755 14.75 26.12 -18.83
CA GLN A 755 13.96 26.43 -17.64
C GLN A 755 13.86 27.94 -17.43
N HIS A 756 15.00 28.62 -17.36
CA HIS A 756 15.07 30.07 -17.20
C HIS A 756 14.39 30.80 -18.35
N ALA A 757 14.58 30.34 -19.59
CA ALA A 757 13.96 30.96 -20.75
C ALA A 757 12.43 30.86 -20.73
N ILE A 758 11.88 29.68 -20.40
CA ILE A 758 10.43 29.45 -20.32
C ILE A 758 9.82 30.23 -19.14
N ALA A 759 10.43 30.18 -17.97
CA ALA A 759 9.98 30.92 -16.79
C ALA A 759 9.98 32.44 -17.02
N HIS A 760 11.06 32.97 -17.58
CA HIS A 760 11.17 34.39 -17.94
C HIS A 760 10.13 34.80 -18.98
N GLU A 761 9.87 33.96 -19.99
CA GLU A 761 8.85 34.26 -20.99
C GLU A 761 7.45 34.29 -20.36
N GLN A 762 7.13 33.38 -19.43
CA GLN A 762 5.84 33.41 -18.72
C GLN A 762 5.69 34.66 -17.84
N ALA A 763 6.79 35.13 -17.24
CA ALA A 763 6.84 36.39 -16.51
C ALA A 763 6.59 37.60 -17.44
N ASP A 764 7.25 37.65 -18.60
CA ASP A 764 7.06 38.70 -19.61
C ASP A 764 5.60 38.75 -20.10
N LEU A 765 4.99 37.59 -20.32
CA LEU A 765 3.57 37.47 -20.69
C LEU A 765 2.65 38.09 -19.63
N LEU A 766 2.83 37.76 -18.35
CA LEU A 766 2.04 38.35 -17.28
C LEU A 766 2.33 39.85 -17.09
N ALA A 767 3.60 40.25 -17.20
CA ALA A 767 4.01 41.66 -17.14
C ALA A 767 3.32 42.48 -18.25
N SER A 768 3.17 41.90 -19.44
CA SER A 768 2.45 42.54 -20.55
C SER A 768 0.96 42.77 -20.26
N ILE A 769 0.33 41.87 -19.51
CA ILE A 769 -1.07 42.00 -19.07
C ILE A 769 -1.16 43.08 -17.97
N ALA A 770 -0.21 43.10 -17.03
CA ALA A 770 -0.17 44.07 -15.95
C ALA A 770 0.12 45.50 -16.45
N ASN A 771 1.00 45.63 -17.44
CA ASN A 771 1.49 46.90 -17.99
C ASN A 771 0.87 47.24 -19.36
N ALA A 772 -0.31 46.69 -19.67
CA ALA A 772 -0.99 46.85 -20.96
C ALA A 772 -1.36 48.30 -21.36
N SER A 773 -1.12 49.28 -20.48
CA SER A 773 -1.14 50.71 -20.78
C SER A 773 0.26 51.25 -20.55
N PRO A 774 1.17 51.21 -21.54
CA PRO A 774 2.45 51.89 -21.38
C PRO A 774 2.16 53.39 -21.26
N THR A 775 2.57 53.98 -20.15
CA THR A 775 2.83 55.41 -20.08
C THR A 775 4.01 55.69 -21.01
N ILE A 776 3.74 55.89 -22.29
CA ILE A 776 4.69 56.59 -23.16
C ILE A 776 4.81 57.98 -22.54
N GLY A 777 6.01 58.37 -22.11
CA GLY A 777 6.22 59.74 -21.67
C GLY A 777 5.81 60.68 -22.79
N ASP A 778 5.10 61.76 -22.46
CA ASP A 778 4.57 62.77 -23.41
C ASP A 778 5.64 63.43 -24.33
N ASP A 779 6.91 63.03 -24.24
CA ASP A 779 8.11 63.67 -24.81
C ASP A 779 8.89 62.80 -25.84
N THR A 780 8.26 61.84 -26.51
CA THR A 780 8.91 61.12 -27.64
C THR A 780 8.42 61.61 -29.00
N ASP A 781 9.16 62.53 -29.62
CA ASP A 781 8.93 63.05 -30.98
C ASP A 781 9.10 61.98 -32.09
N ASP A 782 9.54 60.76 -31.76
CA ASP A 782 9.76 59.65 -32.69
C ASP A 782 8.64 58.60 -32.62
N ALA A 783 7.69 58.70 -33.56
CA ALA A 783 6.56 57.78 -33.69
C ALA A 783 6.97 56.32 -33.97
N ASP A 784 8.10 56.09 -34.65
CA ASP A 784 8.56 54.75 -34.97
C ASP A 784 9.14 54.06 -33.72
N ALA A 785 9.88 54.81 -32.89
CA ALA A 785 10.40 54.31 -31.61
C ALA A 785 9.30 54.09 -30.56
N ALA A 786 8.34 55.01 -30.46
CA ALA A 786 7.17 54.89 -29.59
C ALA A 786 6.32 53.66 -29.97
N PHE A 787 6.09 53.45 -31.27
CA PHE A 787 5.39 52.27 -31.77
C PHE A 787 6.13 50.96 -31.47
N ALA A 788 7.46 50.94 -31.63
CA ALA A 788 8.26 49.78 -31.30
C ALA A 788 8.23 49.43 -29.81
N ALA A 789 8.27 50.44 -28.93
CA ALA A 789 8.16 50.26 -27.48
C ALA A 789 6.78 49.73 -27.06
N TYR A 790 5.70 50.26 -27.67
CA TYR A 790 4.35 49.76 -27.44
C TYR A 790 4.22 48.30 -27.87
N MET A 791 4.67 47.97 -29.09
CA MET A 791 4.56 46.64 -29.66
C MET A 791 5.42 45.61 -28.92
N ALA A 792 6.57 45.99 -28.36
CA ALA A 792 7.39 45.10 -27.54
C ALA A 792 6.62 44.50 -26.34
N THR A 793 5.64 45.23 -25.82
CA THR A 793 4.75 44.76 -24.74
C THR A 793 3.45 44.21 -25.30
N HIS A 794 2.81 44.89 -26.26
CA HIS A 794 1.49 44.53 -26.77
C HIS A 794 1.48 43.22 -27.57
N ALA A 795 2.55 42.95 -28.33
CA ALA A 795 2.65 41.75 -29.17
C ALA A 795 2.68 40.44 -28.36
N LYS A 796 3.09 40.51 -27.08
CA LYS A 796 3.15 39.37 -26.16
C LYS A 796 1.81 38.69 -25.90
N ARG A 797 0.69 39.32 -26.26
CA ARG A 797 -0.63 38.65 -26.26
C ARG A 797 -0.68 37.44 -27.17
N TRP A 798 0.16 37.45 -28.21
CA TRP A 798 0.49 36.26 -28.96
C TRP A 798 1.62 35.53 -28.25
N GLN A 799 1.39 34.30 -27.78
CA GLN A 799 2.38 33.59 -26.97
C GLN A 799 3.39 32.79 -27.82
N ALA A 800 3.70 33.22 -29.06
CA ALA A 800 4.48 32.37 -29.99
C ALA A 800 5.89 32.05 -29.47
N THR A 801 6.54 32.97 -28.75
CA THR A 801 7.85 32.69 -28.14
C THR A 801 7.76 31.58 -27.10
N MET A 802 6.72 31.58 -26.25
CA MET A 802 6.49 30.50 -25.28
C MET A 802 6.35 29.14 -25.98
N PHE A 803 5.57 29.09 -27.06
CA PHE A 803 5.36 27.86 -27.82
C PHE A 803 6.66 27.31 -28.41
N LEU A 804 7.46 28.16 -29.03
CA LEU A 804 8.75 27.75 -29.59
C LEU A 804 9.74 27.31 -28.51
N LEU A 805 9.76 27.98 -27.35
CA LEU A 805 10.60 27.57 -26.23
C LEU A 805 10.15 26.20 -25.67
N VAL A 806 8.85 25.94 -25.55
CA VAL A 806 8.36 24.62 -25.12
C VAL A 806 8.63 23.54 -26.18
N ASP A 807 8.58 23.87 -27.46
CA ASP A 807 8.98 22.95 -28.54
C ASP A 807 10.46 22.57 -28.44
N CYS A 808 11.34 23.45 -27.93
CA CYS A 808 12.74 23.12 -27.65
C CYS A 808 12.91 21.95 -26.65
N LEU A 809 11.88 21.58 -25.87
CA LEU A 809 11.91 20.38 -25.03
C LEU A 809 12.04 19.08 -25.84
N ALA A 810 11.75 19.13 -27.14
CA ALA A 810 11.94 17.99 -28.03
C ALA A 810 13.40 17.81 -28.48
N LEU A 811 14.25 18.79 -28.23
CA LEU A 811 15.61 18.84 -28.75
C LEU A 811 16.60 18.20 -27.80
N ASP A 812 17.70 17.70 -28.35
CA ASP A 812 18.81 17.20 -27.54
C ASP A 812 19.44 18.34 -26.73
N ASN A 813 19.77 18.08 -25.46
CA ASN A 813 20.34 19.07 -24.55
C ASN A 813 21.61 19.71 -25.12
N ALA A 814 22.43 18.96 -25.86
CA ALA A 814 23.63 19.48 -26.51
C ALA A 814 23.34 20.58 -27.55
N THR A 815 22.11 20.63 -28.07
CA THR A 815 21.69 21.62 -29.06
C THR A 815 21.16 22.91 -28.43
N ILE A 816 20.86 22.91 -27.12
CA ILE A 816 20.30 24.05 -26.40
C ILE A 816 21.45 24.94 -25.92
N THR A 817 21.75 25.99 -26.67
CA THR A 817 22.78 26.98 -26.33
C THR A 817 22.18 28.37 -26.16
N PRO A 818 22.84 29.30 -25.44
CA PRO A 818 22.36 30.67 -25.30
C PRO A 818 22.12 31.36 -26.65
N ALA A 819 23.00 31.14 -27.62
CA ALA A 819 22.88 31.70 -28.96
C ALA A 819 21.63 31.17 -29.70
N ARG A 820 21.39 29.85 -29.64
CA ARG A 820 20.22 29.22 -30.28
C ARG A 820 18.91 29.61 -29.61
N LEU A 821 18.88 29.71 -28.28
CA LEU A 821 17.71 30.21 -27.56
C LEU A 821 17.44 31.69 -27.85
N ALA A 822 18.47 32.52 -28.03
CA ALA A 822 18.31 33.90 -28.47
C ALA A 822 17.67 33.98 -29.86
N THR A 823 18.10 33.13 -30.80
CA THR A 823 17.48 33.01 -32.13
C THR A 823 16.01 32.57 -32.03
N VAL A 824 15.70 31.56 -31.20
CA VAL A 824 14.31 31.11 -30.98
C VAL A 824 13.44 32.25 -30.43
N LYS A 825 13.95 33.03 -29.46
CA LYS A 825 13.25 34.20 -28.93
C LYS A 825 13.04 35.29 -29.99
N GLN A 826 14.01 35.50 -30.87
CA GLN A 826 13.89 36.48 -31.97
C GLN A 826 12.82 36.05 -32.98
N VAL A 827 12.79 34.76 -33.34
CA VAL A 827 11.78 34.18 -34.23
C VAL A 827 10.39 34.29 -33.58
N GLY A 828 10.28 33.93 -32.30
CA GLY A 828 9.07 34.08 -31.52
C GLY A 828 8.54 35.52 -31.59
N ARG A 829 9.35 36.51 -31.19
CA ARG A 829 8.99 37.93 -31.22
C ARG A 829 8.50 38.42 -32.59
N TYR A 830 9.11 37.95 -33.68
CA TYR A 830 8.67 38.28 -35.03
C TYR A 830 7.28 37.69 -35.35
N ILE A 831 7.04 36.41 -34.99
CA ILE A 831 5.71 35.78 -35.14
C ILE A 831 4.67 36.50 -34.28
N GLU A 832 5.03 36.89 -33.05
CA GLU A 832 4.14 37.61 -32.14
C GLU A 832 3.69 38.95 -32.71
N TRP A 833 4.63 39.66 -33.34
CA TRP A 833 4.36 40.94 -33.99
C TRP A 833 3.41 40.77 -35.17
N GLU A 834 3.72 39.88 -36.12
CA GLU A 834 2.91 39.59 -37.30
C GLU A 834 1.50 39.13 -36.91
N GLY A 835 1.41 38.20 -35.96
CA GLY A 835 0.14 37.69 -35.43
C GLY A 835 -0.71 38.79 -34.82
N THR A 836 -0.11 39.64 -33.98
CA THR A 836 -0.81 40.74 -33.31
C THR A 836 -1.32 41.78 -34.31
N VAL A 837 -0.48 42.20 -35.28
CA VAL A 837 -0.89 43.14 -36.32
C VAL A 837 -2.03 42.55 -37.16
N ALA A 838 -1.90 41.30 -37.62
CA ALA A 838 -2.92 40.64 -38.42
C ALA A 838 -4.26 40.50 -37.68
N HIS A 839 -4.21 40.12 -36.41
CA HIS A 839 -5.38 39.98 -35.55
C HIS A 839 -6.07 41.32 -35.28
N ASP A 840 -5.33 42.34 -34.87
CA ASP A 840 -5.90 43.65 -34.54
C ASP A 840 -6.42 44.36 -35.80
N MET A 841 -5.76 44.18 -36.95
CA MET A 841 -6.25 44.63 -38.25
C MET A 841 -7.49 43.87 -38.73
N ALA A 842 -7.73 42.64 -38.30
CA ALA A 842 -8.97 41.93 -38.61
C ALA A 842 -10.15 42.39 -37.74
N ARG A 843 -9.86 43.09 -36.62
CA ARG A 843 -10.85 43.51 -35.62
C ARG A 843 -10.99 45.02 -35.44
N TYR A 844 -10.22 45.85 -36.14
CA TYR A 844 -10.18 47.31 -35.87
C TYR A 844 -11.55 47.99 -36.02
N GLU A 845 -12.39 47.59 -36.98
CA GLU A 845 -13.73 48.18 -37.16
C GLU A 845 -14.63 47.93 -35.94
N ARG A 846 -14.55 46.73 -35.34
CA ARG A 846 -15.25 46.40 -34.09
C ARG A 846 -14.64 47.15 -32.90
N ALA A 847 -13.32 47.17 -32.80
CA ALA A 847 -12.62 47.86 -31.72
C ALA A 847 -12.92 49.37 -31.70
N LEU A 848 -13.10 49.99 -32.88
CA LEU A 848 -13.50 51.38 -33.03
C LEU A 848 -14.92 51.64 -32.52
N ALA A 849 -15.83 50.67 -32.65
CA ALA A 849 -17.22 50.77 -32.22
C ALA A 849 -17.40 50.50 -30.71
N ASP A 850 -16.64 49.55 -30.16
CA ASP A 850 -16.77 49.10 -28.76
C ASP A 850 -15.94 49.93 -27.77
N ALA A 851 -15.18 50.92 -28.24
CA ALA A 851 -14.24 51.73 -27.44
C ALA A 851 -13.26 50.87 -26.60
N GLU A 852 -12.93 49.66 -27.08
CA GLU A 852 -11.97 48.80 -26.39
C GLU A 852 -10.55 49.38 -26.55
N GLU A 853 -9.99 49.89 -25.46
CA GLU A 853 -8.68 50.57 -25.33
C GLU A 853 -7.44 49.75 -25.76
N ARG A 854 -7.60 48.63 -26.47
CA ARG A 854 -6.57 47.58 -26.57
C ARG A 854 -6.33 47.07 -27.99
N ASN A 855 -6.61 47.86 -29.01
CA ASN A 855 -6.27 47.57 -30.41
C ASN A 855 -5.12 48.47 -30.88
N VAL A 856 -4.08 47.88 -31.48
CA VAL A 856 -2.88 48.62 -31.91
C VAL A 856 -3.20 49.72 -32.93
N CYS A 857 -4.16 49.52 -33.84
CA CYS A 857 -4.53 50.52 -34.83
C CYS A 857 -5.26 51.71 -34.20
N VAL A 858 -6.12 51.43 -33.22
CA VAL A 858 -6.82 52.48 -32.44
C VAL A 858 -5.81 53.27 -31.62
N TRP A 859 -4.91 52.59 -30.91
CA TRP A 859 -3.86 53.21 -30.11
C TRP A 859 -2.96 54.12 -30.95
N PHE A 860 -2.48 53.64 -32.10
CA PHE A 860 -1.60 54.41 -33.00
C PHE A 860 -2.28 55.68 -33.51
N LYS A 861 -3.57 55.58 -33.87
CA LYS A 861 -4.35 56.75 -34.26
C LYS A 861 -4.46 57.76 -33.12
N THR A 862 -4.76 57.32 -31.90
CA THR A 862 -4.97 58.22 -30.76
C THR A 862 -3.70 58.97 -30.33
N HIS A 863 -2.51 58.39 -30.53
CA HIS A 863 -1.26 58.96 -29.99
C HIS A 863 -0.36 59.63 -31.04
N HIS A 864 -0.44 59.23 -32.31
CA HIS A 864 0.51 59.67 -33.34
C HIS A 864 -0.15 60.27 -34.59
N VAL A 865 -1.48 60.29 -34.65
CA VAL A 865 -2.22 60.88 -35.77
C VAL A 865 -3.04 62.05 -35.24
N THR A 866 -2.96 63.19 -35.91
CA THR A 866 -3.75 64.38 -35.52
C THR A 866 -5.24 64.14 -35.73
N ASP A 867 -6.10 64.75 -34.90
CA ASP A 867 -7.56 64.59 -34.95
C ASP A 867 -8.21 64.92 -36.31
N ASN A 868 -7.49 65.62 -37.20
CA ASN A 868 -7.98 66.03 -38.52
C ASN A 868 -7.62 65.07 -39.67
N GLU A 869 -6.84 64.01 -39.45
CA GLU A 869 -6.50 63.03 -40.49
C GLU A 869 -7.56 61.91 -40.62
N SER A 870 -7.86 61.50 -41.87
CA SER A 870 -8.79 60.40 -42.13
C SER A 870 -8.27 59.06 -41.59
N MET A 871 -9.19 58.16 -41.20
CA MET A 871 -8.82 56.80 -40.74
C MET A 871 -8.01 56.03 -41.80
N ASP A 872 -8.28 56.25 -43.09
CA ASP A 872 -7.52 55.62 -44.18
C ASP A 872 -6.07 56.11 -44.22
N ALA A 873 -5.84 57.40 -43.95
CA ALA A 873 -4.49 57.97 -43.85
C ALA A 873 -3.75 57.43 -42.61
N ALA A 874 -4.43 57.36 -41.45
CA ALA A 874 -3.90 56.77 -40.22
C ALA A 874 -3.50 55.30 -40.42
N LEU A 875 -4.35 54.51 -41.08
CA LEU A 875 -4.07 53.10 -41.39
C LEU A 875 -2.95 52.94 -42.42
N ALA A 876 -2.83 53.85 -43.39
CA ALA A 876 -1.72 53.84 -44.34
C ALA A 876 -0.38 54.16 -43.64
N ALA A 877 -0.36 55.15 -42.75
CA ALA A 877 0.80 55.49 -41.93
C ALA A 877 1.20 54.32 -41.01
N PHE A 878 0.24 53.74 -40.28
CA PHE A 878 0.44 52.54 -39.46
C PHE A 878 1.02 51.38 -40.27
N LYS A 879 0.45 51.05 -41.43
CA LYS A 879 0.96 49.99 -42.31
C LYS A 879 2.39 50.25 -42.78
N ARG A 880 2.74 51.52 -43.06
CA ARG A 880 4.09 51.90 -43.47
C ARG A 880 5.08 51.69 -42.32
N VAL A 881 4.79 52.22 -41.13
CA VAL A 881 5.65 52.10 -39.94
C VAL A 881 5.81 50.64 -39.53
N SER A 882 4.69 49.90 -39.47
CA SER A 882 4.67 48.47 -39.15
C SER A 882 5.50 47.64 -40.13
N ARG A 883 5.34 47.84 -41.46
CA ARG A 883 6.14 47.15 -42.48
C ARG A 883 7.63 47.48 -42.40
N GLY A 884 7.98 48.74 -42.13
CA GLY A 884 9.39 49.15 -42.00
C GLY A 884 10.08 48.43 -40.84
N GLN A 885 9.43 48.39 -39.68
CA GLN A 885 9.93 47.67 -38.50
C GLN A 885 9.99 46.15 -38.73
N MET A 886 8.98 45.58 -39.38
CA MET A 886 8.94 44.16 -39.71
C MET A 886 10.06 43.75 -40.69
N GLN A 887 10.30 44.55 -41.73
CA GLN A 887 11.38 44.28 -42.68
C GLN A 887 12.74 44.30 -41.98
N ALA A 888 12.97 45.28 -41.10
CA ALA A 888 14.21 45.35 -40.32
C ALA A 888 14.40 44.13 -39.40
N GLN A 889 13.33 43.65 -38.75
CA GLN A 889 13.38 42.44 -37.93
C GLN A 889 13.62 41.17 -38.78
N TRP A 890 13.02 41.10 -39.96
CA TRP A 890 13.22 40.00 -40.91
C TRP A 890 14.66 39.94 -41.43
N ASP A 891 15.22 41.08 -41.82
CA ASP A 891 16.61 41.18 -42.28
C ASP A 891 17.59 40.78 -41.16
N ALA A 892 17.31 41.18 -39.92
CA ALA A 892 18.09 40.76 -38.75
C ALA A 892 17.98 39.24 -38.48
N LEU A 893 16.81 38.64 -38.71
CA LEU A 893 16.61 37.19 -38.59
C LEU A 893 17.37 36.42 -39.67
N GLN A 894 17.37 36.91 -40.91
CA GLN A 894 18.15 36.30 -42.01
C GLN A 894 19.66 36.36 -41.73
N ALA A 895 20.14 37.50 -41.24
CA ALA A 895 21.55 37.66 -40.86
C ALA A 895 21.95 36.71 -39.71
N ALA A 896 21.08 36.53 -38.71
CA ALA A 896 21.32 35.62 -37.58
C ALA A 896 21.26 34.14 -38.01
N ALA A 897 20.33 33.77 -38.91
CA ALA A 897 20.21 32.42 -39.45
C ALA A 897 21.44 32.01 -40.28
N ALA A 898 22.06 32.95 -40.99
CA ALA A 898 23.29 32.70 -41.75
C ALA A 898 24.53 32.44 -40.86
N ALA A 899 24.47 32.79 -39.57
CA ALA A 899 25.58 32.67 -38.62
C ALA A 899 25.48 31.47 -37.66
N SER A 900 24.37 30.71 -37.69
CA SER A 900 24.08 29.59 -36.79
C SER A 900 23.92 28.29 -37.58
N ASP A 901 24.51 27.18 -37.13
CA ASP A 901 24.30 25.85 -37.72
C ASP A 901 22.80 25.45 -37.64
N ASP A 902 22.09 25.59 -38.77
CA ASP A 902 20.81 24.98 -39.20
C ASP A 902 19.72 24.75 -38.12
N PHE A 903 19.63 25.62 -37.11
CA PHE A 903 18.71 25.40 -35.99
C PHE A 903 17.28 25.90 -36.25
N VAL A 904 17.11 26.92 -37.10
CA VAL A 904 15.80 27.47 -37.49
C VAL A 904 15.76 27.58 -39.01
N HIS A 905 14.77 26.93 -39.63
CA HIS A 905 14.62 26.96 -41.09
C HIS A 905 13.78 28.17 -41.53
N VAL A 906 14.41 29.18 -42.13
CA VAL A 906 13.75 30.44 -42.55
C VAL A 906 12.54 30.19 -43.46
N ALA A 907 12.59 29.19 -44.36
CA ALA A 907 11.44 28.86 -45.21
C ALA A 907 10.22 28.29 -44.45
N ALA A 908 10.44 27.63 -43.30
CA ALA A 908 9.35 27.15 -42.45
C ALA A 908 8.69 28.32 -41.71
N LEU A 909 9.48 29.31 -41.30
CA LEU A 909 8.98 30.55 -40.72
C LEU A 909 8.09 31.33 -41.72
N GLU A 910 8.49 31.43 -42.99
CA GLU A 910 7.65 32.05 -44.04
C GLU A 910 6.31 31.33 -44.20
N GLN A 911 6.29 30.00 -44.13
CA GLN A 911 5.04 29.22 -44.19
C GLN A 911 4.12 29.50 -43.01
N VAL A 912 4.66 29.55 -41.78
CA VAL A 912 3.89 29.86 -40.58
C VAL A 912 3.31 31.28 -40.64
N VAL A 913 4.08 32.27 -41.06
CA VAL A 913 3.58 33.66 -41.20
C VAL A 913 2.50 33.74 -42.28
N ASN A 914 2.67 33.08 -43.42
CA ASN A 914 1.65 33.03 -44.47
C ASN A 914 0.36 32.35 -43.97
N MET A 915 0.48 31.30 -43.15
CA MET A 915 -0.67 30.65 -42.53
C MET A 915 -1.42 31.61 -41.60
N ILE A 916 -0.72 32.34 -40.72
CA ILE A 916 -1.32 33.36 -39.85
C ILE A 916 -2.05 34.42 -40.69
N LEU A 917 -1.38 35.00 -41.70
CA LEU A 917 -1.95 36.05 -42.54
C LEU A 917 -3.19 35.55 -43.30
N SER A 918 -3.16 34.31 -43.80
CA SER A 918 -4.32 33.71 -44.47
C SER A 918 -5.51 33.55 -43.54
N HIS A 919 -5.26 33.11 -42.29
CA HIS A 919 -6.30 32.89 -41.28
C HIS A 919 -7.09 34.18 -40.96
N TYR A 920 -6.41 35.33 -40.92
CA TYR A 920 -7.02 36.63 -40.60
C TYR A 920 -7.49 37.44 -41.83
N ARG A 921 -7.01 37.14 -43.05
CA ARG A 921 -7.42 37.83 -44.28
C ARG A 921 -8.76 37.33 -44.84
N ASP A 922 -9.06 36.03 -44.72
CA ASP A 922 -10.29 35.44 -45.26
C ASP A 922 -11.52 35.85 -44.43
N ALA A 923 -12.50 36.48 -45.07
CA ALA A 923 -13.72 36.95 -44.41
C ALA A 923 -14.60 35.80 -43.87
N SER A 924 -14.46 34.59 -44.41
CA SER A 924 -15.19 33.40 -43.95
C SER A 924 -14.67 32.82 -42.63
N THR A 925 -13.36 32.97 -42.36
CA THR A 925 -12.70 32.57 -41.10
C THR A 925 -12.74 33.67 -40.03
N ARG A 926 -13.11 34.92 -40.37
CA ARG A 926 -13.24 36.05 -39.41
C ARG A 926 -14.19 35.80 -38.24
N LYS A 927 -15.23 34.95 -38.41
CA LYS A 927 -16.12 34.52 -37.31
C LYS A 927 -15.48 33.51 -36.36
N MET A 928 -14.28 33.02 -36.68
CA MET A 928 -13.52 32.01 -35.95
C MET A 928 -12.23 32.57 -35.33
N SER A 929 -12.05 33.89 -35.26
CA SER A 929 -10.82 34.50 -34.73
C SER A 929 -10.59 34.16 -33.26
N PHE A 930 -9.36 33.72 -32.93
CA PHE A 930 -8.86 33.36 -31.60
C PHE A 930 -9.13 34.37 -30.49
#